data_AF-A0A2N2H0A5-F1
#
_entry.id   AF-A0A2N2H0A5-F1
#
_cell.length_a   1.000
_cell.length_b   1.000
_cell.length_c   1.000
_cell.angle_alpha   90.00
_cell.angle_beta   90.00
_cell.angle_gamma   90.00
#
_symmetry.space_group_name_H-M   'P 1'
#
loop_
_entity.id
_entity.type
_entity.pdbx_description
1 polymer ?
#
loop_
_entity_poly.entity_id
_entity_poly.type
_entity_poly.pdbx_seq_one_letter_code
_entity_poly.pdbx_strand_id
1 'polypeptide(L)'
;MRTRFLLLTTVLSWLLLSGCGDGISGIGYKRTNNVIGPQCGDGNINVGEVCDDGNNVGGDGCSANCLSTEVCGNAITDPGEECDGESYCENCVDTRVTDADEDQDTISDFHEGRDDATDTDGDGTPDYLDTDSDGDGIPDAVEAGDTNVRTAPVDTDGDGTPDFRDDDSDGDGISDLIEGSTDMDSDGIPNFRDDDSDGDGIPDQVEGNSDRDSDGTPNYLDLDSDGDGISDAEEGIDDADSDGTPNYLDLDSDSDTISDLIEGNGDADGDGLPNYLDLDSDGDGLSDQSEGTADLDGDGIPNFLDLDSDGDGLLDGEETAAGLDPRNPDTDGDTISDGDDGLVDSDGDGTINALDLDSDGDGAPDAEEAGDADWRTVPVDTDLDRVPDFLDPDSDGDGLPDAQEPWCAGLGLSGRTRPDTDGDGFSDLSEITIGSDPCNPADTVTQGHGVEFFFELPYKGTQQHDFLYFSPTVQQVDVFFNVDMTGSMGGERTNLQSGLSTIMNSTRTRVTDSAFGVSQWEDYPYCGFGATGDRAYQLLQQPTTTTSVAQTAVNSLQLRNGADGPEAGFQSLYQVAVGTGTTGVIAYAQAGLIGGARFRIGSVPIVLHITDAPSHTYTDYFNCTSISNASIYTDAQTISALNAIGARVITIDSGTSTYYGDMSGQLTAISNGTNANLPVCAFKNTSNAWRCGANMCCTGLNGGGVAPVGGRCTLKYVISSTGTGLTDAVVDGIDGIVKYSTFNVYTTWRRDPANTTFDTSCFIKRVVATSYIAPPQEPEASCNPVATPAAFGGAPYNNGFTNFASGTSSASRPGSQLVFDVIAENINCAPPSTITNTYLVYIDVFDQITGTLLDTQIAFILVPPVL
;
A
#
# COMPACT_ATOMS: atom_id res chain seq x y z
N MET A 1 17.52 24.89 5.91
CA MET A 1 18.75 24.62 6.71
C MET A 1 19.57 23.61 5.92
N ARG A 2 20.82 23.75 5.48
CA ARG A 2 21.91 24.74 5.53
C ARG A 2 22.60 24.66 4.14
N THR A 3 22.78 25.69 3.31
CA THR A 3 23.72 26.84 3.32
C THR A 3 25.24 26.55 3.34
N ARG A 4 25.95 27.01 2.28
CA ARG A 4 27.10 27.97 2.21
C ARG A 4 27.89 27.72 0.90
N PHE A 5 28.11 28.62 -0.08
CA PHE A 5 28.46 30.06 -0.21
C PHE A 5 29.87 30.51 0.26
N LEU A 6 30.70 30.81 -0.78
CA LEU A 6 31.62 31.94 -1.04
C LEU A 6 32.96 32.19 -0.30
N LEU A 7 33.98 32.58 -1.09
CA LEU A 7 34.89 33.76 -1.00
C LEU A 7 36.04 33.60 -2.03
N LEU A 8 36.29 34.40 -3.08
CA LEU A 8 36.41 35.86 -3.37
C LEU A 8 37.74 36.55 -2.96
N THR A 9 38.23 37.42 -3.87
CA THR A 9 39.13 38.62 -3.77
C THR A 9 40.55 38.50 -4.36
N THR A 10 41.18 39.46 -5.08
CA THR A 10 40.93 40.85 -5.64
C THR A 10 42.12 41.22 -6.57
N VAL A 11 42.10 42.21 -7.49
CA VAL A 11 42.46 43.68 -7.38
C VAL A 11 42.30 44.29 -8.82
N LEU A 12 41.52 45.34 -9.16
CA LEU A 12 41.44 46.81 -8.87
C LEU A 12 42.15 47.77 -9.88
N SER A 13 41.36 48.33 -10.81
CA SER A 13 41.18 49.71 -11.32
C SER A 13 42.23 50.86 -11.31
N TRP A 14 42.27 51.56 -12.47
CA TRP A 14 42.29 53.03 -12.77
C TRP A 14 43.57 53.80 -13.25
N LEU A 15 43.36 54.57 -14.35
CA LEU A 15 43.83 55.94 -14.74
C LEU A 15 44.99 56.21 -15.74
N LEU A 16 44.60 56.85 -16.86
CA LEU A 16 45.17 58.04 -17.59
C LEU A 16 45.96 57.91 -18.91
N LEU A 17 45.31 58.45 -19.95
CA LEU A 17 45.74 59.41 -20.98
C LEU A 17 46.90 59.13 -21.97
N SER A 18 46.58 59.53 -23.21
CA SER A 18 47.38 60.22 -24.23
C SER A 18 48.11 59.40 -25.29
N GLY A 19 47.70 59.64 -26.55
CA GLY A 19 48.60 60.17 -27.58
C GLY A 19 49.26 59.17 -28.52
N CYS A 20 48.88 59.28 -29.80
CA CYS A 20 49.64 59.05 -31.04
C CYS A 20 51.04 58.41 -30.97
N GLY A 21 51.28 57.46 -31.87
CA GLY A 21 52.60 57.28 -32.49
C GLY A 21 52.98 55.84 -32.85
N ASP A 22 52.78 55.50 -34.13
CA ASP A 22 53.60 54.71 -35.06
C ASP A 22 54.31 53.42 -34.63
N GLY A 23 54.11 52.33 -35.39
CA GLY A 23 54.95 51.14 -35.25
C GLY A 23 54.63 49.91 -36.11
N ILE A 24 54.56 50.11 -37.43
CA ILE A 24 54.43 49.13 -38.53
C ILE A 24 55.21 47.81 -38.36
N SER A 25 54.59 46.68 -38.74
CA SER A 25 55.20 45.45 -39.33
C SER A 25 54.06 44.53 -39.81
N GLY A 26 53.86 44.16 -41.07
CA GLY A 26 54.52 44.45 -42.33
C GLY A 26 53.88 43.57 -43.42
N ILE A 27 53.68 44.12 -44.62
CA ILE A 27 53.47 43.36 -45.86
C ILE A 27 54.30 44.05 -46.96
N GLY A 28 55.13 43.27 -47.66
CA GLY A 28 56.27 43.76 -48.43
C GLY A 28 55.93 44.24 -49.85
N TYR A 29 56.50 45.39 -50.22
CA TYR A 29 56.53 45.91 -51.59
C TYR A 29 57.84 45.51 -52.29
N LYS A 30 57.78 45.05 -53.55
CA LYS A 30 58.91 45.10 -54.49
C LYS A 30 58.70 46.27 -55.46
N ARG A 31 59.58 47.27 -55.40
CA ARG A 31 59.67 48.36 -56.39
C ARG A 31 60.66 48.02 -57.51
N THR A 32 60.27 48.38 -58.74
CA THR A 32 61.08 49.03 -59.79
C THR A 32 60.06 49.68 -60.73
N ASN A 33 60.16 50.89 -61.27
CA ASN A 33 61.09 52.01 -61.24
C ASN A 33 60.34 53.16 -61.95
N ASN A 34 60.48 54.39 -61.45
CA ASN A 34 60.20 55.65 -62.16
C ASN A 34 58.72 55.96 -62.50
N VAL A 35 58.03 56.62 -61.57
CA VAL A 35 56.79 57.35 -61.89
C VAL A 35 57.04 58.81 -61.53
N ILE A 36 56.86 59.66 -62.55
CA ILE A 36 56.85 61.11 -62.48
C ILE A 36 55.76 61.49 -61.47
N GLY A 37 55.96 62.51 -60.62
CA GLY A 37 54.90 62.92 -59.69
C GLY A 37 53.62 63.26 -60.46
N PRO A 38 52.42 63.09 -59.86
CA PRO A 38 51.14 63.33 -60.52
C PRO A 38 51.18 64.69 -61.21
N GLN A 39 50.93 64.69 -62.51
CA GLN A 39 50.95 65.89 -63.35
C GLN A 39 49.52 66.16 -63.78
N CYS A 40 48.81 66.96 -62.98
CA CYS A 40 47.52 67.50 -63.36
C CYS A 40 47.56 68.04 -64.80
N GLY A 41 46.60 67.62 -65.62
CA GLY A 41 46.44 67.99 -67.02
C GLY A 41 47.05 67.01 -68.02
N ASP A 42 47.20 65.74 -67.66
CA ASP A 42 47.72 64.68 -68.56
C ASP A 42 46.63 63.77 -69.15
N GLY A 43 45.38 64.01 -68.77
CA GLY A 43 44.16 63.33 -69.21
C GLY A 43 43.87 62.04 -68.45
N ASN A 44 44.57 61.76 -67.36
CA ASN A 44 44.35 60.57 -66.54
C ASN A 44 44.27 60.95 -65.05
N ILE A 45 43.22 60.51 -64.37
CA ILE A 45 43.07 60.71 -62.93
C ILE A 45 44.07 59.81 -62.19
N ASN A 46 45.12 60.39 -61.61
CA ASN A 46 46.14 59.68 -60.83
C ASN A 46 45.83 59.68 -59.33
N VAL A 47 46.49 58.79 -58.56
CA VAL A 47 46.37 58.77 -57.09
C VAL A 47 46.73 60.14 -56.48
N GLY A 48 45.72 60.81 -55.91
CA GLY A 48 45.82 62.14 -55.32
C GLY A 48 45.19 63.26 -56.14
N GLU A 49 44.69 62.96 -57.34
CA GLU A 49 43.85 63.84 -58.18
C GLU A 49 42.38 63.44 -58.01
N VAL A 50 41.48 64.44 -57.99
CA VAL A 50 40.02 64.29 -57.92
C VAL A 50 39.40 64.32 -59.32
N CYS A 51 40.09 64.92 -60.29
CA CYS A 51 39.72 65.00 -61.71
C CYS A 51 40.98 65.22 -62.57
N ASP A 52 40.91 65.08 -63.91
CA ASP A 52 41.95 65.54 -64.85
C ASP A 52 41.33 65.74 -66.24
N ASP A 53 41.26 66.99 -66.72
CA ASP A 53 40.63 67.36 -67.99
C ASP A 53 41.63 67.50 -69.16
N GLY A 54 42.84 66.95 -69.00
CA GLY A 54 43.88 66.96 -70.01
C GLY A 54 44.57 68.32 -70.19
N ASN A 55 44.35 69.29 -69.30
CA ASN A 55 45.08 70.54 -69.29
C ASN A 55 45.22 71.18 -67.88
N ASN A 56 45.78 72.40 -67.77
CA ASN A 56 45.98 73.11 -66.49
C ASN A 56 45.30 74.50 -66.48
N VAL A 57 44.27 74.66 -67.31
CA VAL A 57 43.32 75.76 -67.22
C VAL A 57 42.37 75.41 -66.07
N GLY A 58 41.76 76.43 -65.49
CA GLY A 58 40.66 76.23 -64.55
C GLY A 58 39.46 77.01 -65.06
N GLY A 59 38.27 76.55 -64.73
CA GLY A 59 36.97 76.94 -65.24
C GLY A 59 36.48 76.11 -66.43
N ASP A 60 37.08 74.93 -66.69
CA ASP A 60 36.78 74.04 -67.81
C ASP A 60 36.44 72.59 -67.41
N GLY A 61 36.17 72.34 -66.12
CA GLY A 61 35.61 71.07 -65.62
C GLY A 61 36.57 70.29 -64.71
N CYS A 62 37.79 70.78 -64.52
CA CYS A 62 38.69 70.29 -63.49
C CYS A 62 39.59 71.44 -63.03
N SER A 63 39.86 71.52 -61.72
CA SER A 63 40.70 72.62 -61.22
C SER A 63 42.11 72.49 -61.76
N ALA A 64 42.78 73.63 -61.98
CA ALA A 64 44.13 73.65 -62.56
C ALA A 64 45.21 72.86 -61.77
N ASN A 65 44.87 72.39 -60.56
CA ASN A 65 45.69 71.53 -59.71
C ASN A 65 45.11 70.11 -59.54
N CYS A 66 43.97 69.80 -60.16
CA CYS A 66 43.30 68.50 -60.21
C CYS A 66 42.83 68.02 -58.84
N LEU A 67 42.54 68.93 -57.91
CA LEU A 67 42.12 68.59 -56.55
C LEU A 67 40.61 68.77 -56.32
N SER A 68 39.87 69.24 -57.31
CA SER A 68 38.43 69.49 -57.25
C SER A 68 37.85 69.55 -58.67
N THR A 69 36.62 69.08 -58.83
CA THR A 69 35.89 69.02 -60.11
C THR A 69 35.28 70.35 -60.55
N GLU A 70 35.62 71.48 -59.90
CA GLU A 70 35.04 72.82 -60.14
C GLU A 70 33.50 72.82 -60.13
N VAL A 71 32.93 71.98 -59.25
CA VAL A 71 31.50 71.89 -58.97
C VAL A 71 31.23 72.55 -57.62
N CYS A 72 30.22 73.42 -57.56
CA CYS A 72 29.85 74.05 -56.30
C CYS A 72 29.21 73.04 -55.32
N GLY A 73 29.50 73.18 -54.03
CA GLY A 73 28.96 72.33 -52.97
C GLY A 73 29.94 71.28 -52.46
N ASN A 74 31.19 71.26 -52.97
CA ASN A 74 32.23 70.29 -52.60
C ASN A 74 33.17 70.77 -51.47
N ALA A 75 32.88 71.94 -50.88
CA ALA A 75 33.64 72.62 -49.81
C ALA A 75 35.06 73.14 -50.18
N ILE A 76 35.39 73.27 -51.46
CA ILE A 76 36.59 73.87 -52.06
C ILE A 76 36.21 75.02 -53.04
N THR A 77 36.45 76.28 -52.68
CA THR A 77 36.17 77.42 -53.56
C THR A 77 37.12 77.50 -54.77
N ASP A 78 36.58 77.27 -55.96
CA ASP A 78 37.32 77.18 -57.24
C ASP A 78 37.27 78.46 -58.11
N PRO A 79 38.18 78.63 -59.10
CA PRO A 79 38.23 79.80 -59.98
C PRO A 79 36.97 79.96 -60.87
N GLY A 80 35.98 80.69 -60.37
CA GLY A 80 34.67 80.86 -61.04
C GLY A 80 33.53 80.94 -60.04
N GLU A 81 33.78 80.46 -58.81
CA GLU A 81 32.85 80.45 -57.70
C GLU A 81 33.05 81.67 -56.79
N GLU A 82 31.96 82.27 -56.31
CA GLU A 82 32.03 83.32 -55.27
C GLU A 82 32.19 82.74 -53.86
N CYS A 83 31.78 81.48 -53.66
CA CYS A 83 31.82 80.72 -52.40
C CYS A 83 31.51 79.24 -52.68
N ASP A 84 31.95 78.36 -51.79
CA ASP A 84 31.59 76.93 -51.81
C ASP A 84 31.08 76.54 -50.41
N GLY A 85 29.79 76.23 -50.28
CA GLY A 85 29.01 76.21 -49.02
C GLY A 85 29.80 75.69 -47.81
N GLU A 86 29.81 76.36 -46.66
CA GLU A 86 28.66 76.50 -45.76
C GLU A 86 28.56 77.88 -45.06
N SER A 87 27.30 78.27 -44.77
CA SER A 87 26.87 79.21 -43.72
C SER A 87 26.93 80.74 -43.94
N TYR A 88 27.32 81.28 -45.11
CA TYR A 88 27.02 82.70 -45.41
C TYR A 88 26.95 83.08 -46.91
N CYS A 89 26.39 82.23 -47.76
CA CYS A 89 25.90 82.64 -49.09
C CYS A 89 24.65 81.79 -49.39
N GLU A 90 23.46 82.39 -49.44
CA GLU A 90 22.19 81.66 -49.61
C GLU A 90 21.91 81.21 -51.05
N ASN A 91 22.76 81.51 -52.04
CA ASN A 91 22.61 81.00 -53.40
C ASN A 91 23.99 80.64 -53.97
N CYS A 92 24.34 79.36 -54.06
CA CYS A 92 25.35 78.98 -55.04
C CYS A 92 24.66 78.94 -56.41
N VAL A 93 25.08 79.82 -57.31
CA VAL A 93 24.46 79.96 -58.63
C VAL A 93 25.52 79.60 -59.65
N ASP A 94 25.35 78.48 -60.36
CA ASP A 94 26.01 78.34 -61.64
C ASP A 94 25.45 79.41 -62.57
N THR A 95 26.26 80.44 -62.87
CA THR A 95 25.85 81.55 -63.74
C THR A 95 25.65 81.15 -65.21
N ARG A 96 25.89 79.88 -65.56
CA ARG A 96 25.56 79.28 -66.87
C ARG A 96 24.11 78.79 -66.95
N VAL A 97 23.47 78.50 -65.81
CA VAL A 97 22.08 78.01 -65.75
C VAL A 97 21.12 79.20 -65.78
N THR A 98 20.27 79.26 -66.79
CA THR A 98 19.12 80.15 -66.80
C THR A 98 17.99 79.53 -65.98
N ASP A 99 17.23 80.32 -65.22
CA ASP A 99 15.95 79.90 -64.57
C ASP A 99 14.84 79.61 -65.61
N ALA A 100 15.23 79.15 -66.79
CA ALA A 100 14.34 78.73 -67.85
C ALA A 100 14.03 77.26 -67.61
N ASP A 101 12.74 76.98 -67.60
CA ASP A 101 12.04 75.77 -67.18
C ASP A 101 10.72 75.91 -67.93
N GLU A 102 10.68 75.33 -69.13
CA GLU A 102 9.69 75.68 -70.14
C GLU A 102 8.40 74.86 -70.02
N ASP A 103 8.47 73.64 -69.51
CA ASP A 103 7.38 72.71 -69.18
C ASP A 103 6.92 72.81 -67.71
N GLN A 104 7.69 73.44 -66.82
CA GLN A 104 7.39 73.64 -65.39
C GLN A 104 7.42 72.35 -64.57
N ASP A 105 8.38 71.49 -64.86
CA ASP A 105 8.63 70.23 -64.16
C ASP A 105 9.60 70.38 -62.97
N THR A 106 10.15 71.58 -62.73
CA THR A 106 11.12 71.88 -61.66
C THR A 106 12.58 71.50 -61.92
N ILE A 107 12.86 70.98 -63.11
CA ILE A 107 14.21 70.88 -63.67
C ILE A 107 14.45 72.14 -64.53
N SER A 108 15.72 72.45 -64.87
CA SER A 108 16.01 73.57 -65.77
C SER A 108 16.36 73.07 -67.16
N ASP A 109 15.99 73.87 -68.17
CA ASP A 109 16.26 73.55 -69.58
C ASP A 109 17.73 73.14 -69.83
N PHE A 110 18.66 73.69 -69.03
CA PHE A 110 20.09 73.37 -69.12
C PHE A 110 20.41 71.95 -68.64
N HIS A 111 19.85 71.54 -67.49
CA HIS A 111 19.99 70.17 -66.98
C HIS A 111 19.25 69.17 -67.86
N GLU A 112 18.16 69.60 -68.50
CA GLU A 112 17.43 68.86 -69.53
C GLU A 112 18.09 68.95 -70.92
N GLY A 113 19.35 69.38 -71.03
CA GLY A 113 20.13 69.20 -72.26
C GLY A 113 19.64 70.02 -73.45
N ARG A 114 18.95 71.16 -73.24
CA ARG A 114 18.42 72.05 -74.30
C ARG A 114 19.43 72.39 -75.40
N ASP A 115 20.71 72.59 -75.06
CA ASP A 115 21.74 72.98 -76.02
C ASP A 115 22.05 71.85 -77.04
N ASP A 116 21.85 70.60 -76.64
CA ASP A 116 22.05 69.41 -77.46
C ASP A 116 20.75 68.85 -78.05
N ALA A 117 19.60 69.37 -77.61
CA ALA A 117 18.26 68.90 -77.97
C ALA A 117 18.12 67.39 -77.73
N THR A 118 18.51 66.95 -76.52
CA THR A 118 18.27 65.60 -75.99
C THR A 118 16.77 65.30 -76.03
N ASP A 119 16.46 64.05 -76.34
CA ASP A 119 15.13 63.45 -76.56
C ASP A 119 15.32 62.00 -76.15
N THR A 120 15.15 61.73 -74.86
CA THR A 120 15.60 60.51 -74.17
C THR A 120 14.73 59.31 -74.56
N ASP A 121 13.40 59.43 -74.46
CA ASP A 121 12.44 58.39 -74.88
C ASP A 121 12.24 58.30 -76.42
N GLY A 122 12.67 59.34 -77.16
CA GLY A 122 12.61 59.39 -78.62
C GLY A 122 11.20 59.62 -79.19
N ASP A 123 10.25 60.15 -78.42
CA ASP A 123 8.89 60.42 -78.86
C ASP A 123 8.79 61.62 -79.84
N GLY A 124 9.86 62.43 -79.88
CA GLY A 124 10.01 63.60 -80.72
C GLY A 124 9.77 64.93 -80.01
N THR A 125 9.55 64.91 -78.70
CA THR A 125 9.57 66.04 -77.76
C THR A 125 10.93 66.05 -77.08
N PRO A 126 11.76 67.10 -77.26
CA PRO A 126 13.02 67.18 -76.54
C PRO A 126 12.77 67.32 -75.04
N ASP A 127 13.61 66.72 -74.20
CA ASP A 127 13.44 66.61 -72.73
C ASP A 127 13.02 67.92 -72.06
N TYR A 128 13.66 69.06 -72.40
CA TYR A 128 13.31 70.40 -71.87
C TYR A 128 11.90 70.94 -72.21
N LEU A 129 11.07 70.12 -72.88
CA LEU A 129 9.65 70.37 -73.17
C LEU A 129 8.78 69.16 -72.84
N ASP A 130 9.38 68.06 -72.41
CA ASP A 130 8.70 66.86 -71.96
C ASP A 130 8.41 66.99 -70.46
N THR A 131 7.58 66.12 -69.90
CA THR A 131 7.28 66.12 -68.46
C THR A 131 7.47 64.75 -67.83
N ASP A 132 8.12 63.87 -68.59
CA ASP A 132 8.28 62.41 -68.45
C ASP A 132 9.29 62.02 -69.55
N SER A 133 10.56 62.38 -69.33
CA SER A 133 11.60 62.47 -70.36
C SER A 133 12.13 61.10 -70.83
N ASP A 134 12.09 60.08 -69.99
CA ASP A 134 12.36 58.67 -70.33
C ASP A 134 11.09 57.86 -70.66
N GLY A 135 9.91 58.39 -70.34
CA GLY A 135 8.63 57.83 -70.76
C GLY A 135 8.20 56.62 -69.93
N ASP A 136 8.71 56.50 -68.71
CA ASP A 136 8.43 55.43 -67.77
C ASP A 136 7.09 55.64 -67.03
N GLY A 137 6.53 56.86 -67.09
CA GLY A 137 5.25 57.24 -66.49
C GLY A 137 5.35 57.84 -65.08
N ILE A 138 6.55 57.97 -64.52
CA ILE A 138 6.88 58.86 -63.41
C ILE A 138 7.19 60.25 -64.02
N PRO A 139 6.60 61.35 -63.49
CA PRO A 139 6.88 62.66 -64.07
C PRO A 139 8.23 63.20 -63.61
N ASP A 140 8.98 63.84 -64.50
CA ASP A 140 10.29 64.48 -64.23
C ASP A 140 10.31 65.33 -62.94
N ALA A 141 9.18 65.93 -62.57
CA ALA A 141 9.02 66.69 -61.32
C ALA A 141 9.10 65.88 -60.02
N VAL A 142 8.82 64.59 -60.08
CA VAL A 142 8.98 63.60 -59.01
C VAL A 142 10.44 63.10 -59.00
N GLU A 143 11.02 62.90 -60.19
CA GLU A 143 12.41 62.50 -60.33
C GLU A 143 13.42 63.64 -60.14
N ALA A 144 13.00 64.90 -60.12
CA ALA A 144 13.91 66.02 -59.86
C ALA A 144 14.55 65.96 -58.45
N GLY A 145 13.95 65.24 -57.50
CA GLY A 145 14.41 65.08 -56.11
C GLY A 145 14.15 66.31 -55.23
N ASP A 146 14.08 67.51 -55.81
CA ASP A 146 13.62 68.72 -55.13
C ASP A 146 12.95 69.72 -56.10
N THR A 147 12.33 70.79 -55.56
CA THR A 147 11.58 71.78 -56.37
C THR A 147 12.40 72.98 -56.88
N ASN A 148 13.71 72.98 -56.67
CA ASN A 148 14.59 74.09 -56.96
C ASN A 148 15.34 73.85 -58.28
N VAL A 149 14.82 74.37 -59.39
CA VAL A 149 15.42 74.35 -60.75
C VAL A 149 16.92 74.71 -60.87
N ARG A 150 17.54 75.23 -59.79
CA ARG A 150 18.96 75.60 -59.73
C ARG A 150 19.83 74.52 -59.09
N THR A 151 19.29 73.47 -58.50
CA THR A 151 20.04 72.29 -58.07
C THR A 151 20.24 71.35 -59.26
N ALA A 152 21.31 70.55 -59.20
CA ALA A 152 21.46 69.46 -60.15
C ALA A 152 20.36 68.43 -59.84
N PRO A 153 19.74 67.82 -60.87
CA PRO A 153 18.83 66.69 -60.66
C PRO A 153 19.53 65.58 -59.88
N VAL A 154 18.76 64.81 -59.13
CA VAL A 154 19.26 63.64 -58.42
C VAL A 154 19.65 62.55 -59.42
N ASP A 155 20.63 61.75 -59.02
CA ASP A 155 21.30 60.66 -59.74
C ASP A 155 21.57 59.63 -58.63
N THR A 156 20.62 58.71 -58.46
CA THR A 156 20.49 57.86 -57.26
C THR A 156 21.60 56.80 -57.22
N ASP A 157 21.83 56.08 -58.32
CA ASP A 157 22.89 55.07 -58.43
C ASP A 157 24.29 55.66 -58.73
N GLY A 158 24.36 56.93 -59.17
CA GLY A 158 25.59 57.65 -59.43
C GLY A 158 26.30 57.24 -60.74
N ASP A 159 25.60 56.66 -61.71
CA ASP A 159 26.16 56.23 -62.99
C ASP A 159 26.45 57.41 -63.95
N GLY A 160 25.88 58.58 -63.65
CA GLY A 160 25.99 59.82 -64.40
C GLY A 160 24.79 60.13 -65.30
N THR A 161 23.75 59.30 -65.27
CA THR A 161 22.42 59.52 -65.83
C THR A 161 21.51 59.96 -64.68
N PRO A 162 20.97 61.19 -64.69
CA PRO A 162 20.07 61.61 -63.63
C PRO A 162 18.72 60.91 -63.74
N ASP A 163 18.07 60.65 -62.61
CA ASP A 163 16.87 59.80 -62.47
C ASP A 163 15.76 60.08 -63.50
N PHE A 164 15.45 61.34 -63.81
CA PHE A 164 14.41 61.72 -64.80
C PHE A 164 14.72 61.30 -66.26
N ARG A 165 15.84 60.61 -66.47
CA ARG A 165 16.32 60.10 -67.75
C ARG A 165 16.82 58.67 -67.64
N ASP A 166 16.73 58.09 -66.45
CA ASP A 166 17.20 56.75 -66.20
C ASP A 166 15.99 55.81 -66.19
N ASP A 167 16.11 54.69 -66.89
CA ASP A 167 15.02 53.70 -66.90
C ASP A 167 15.02 52.83 -65.63
N ASP A 168 16.06 52.96 -64.78
CA ASP A 168 16.41 52.15 -63.59
C ASP A 168 17.26 53.01 -62.63
N SER A 169 16.61 53.90 -61.87
CA SER A 169 17.26 55.00 -61.12
C SER A 169 18.20 54.55 -59.99
N ASP A 170 17.93 53.41 -59.34
CA ASP A 170 18.79 52.84 -58.29
C ASP A 170 19.69 51.69 -58.78
N GLY A 171 19.47 51.20 -60.00
CA GLY A 171 20.34 50.25 -60.68
C GLY A 171 20.27 48.83 -60.10
N ASP A 172 19.16 48.49 -59.45
CA ASP A 172 18.93 47.18 -58.84
C ASP A 172 18.59 46.10 -59.92
N GLY A 173 18.12 46.53 -61.08
CA GLY A 173 17.75 45.72 -62.24
C GLY A 173 16.25 45.44 -62.39
N ILE A 174 15.41 46.05 -61.56
CA ILE A 174 13.99 46.32 -61.82
C ILE A 174 13.96 47.61 -62.68
N SER A 175 12.87 48.34 -62.79
CA SER A 175 12.82 49.51 -63.69
C SER A 175 11.75 50.42 -63.16
N ASP A 176 11.96 51.73 -63.23
CA ASP A 176 11.11 52.74 -62.60
C ASP A 176 9.62 52.63 -63.04
N LEU A 177 9.36 52.22 -64.29
CA LEU A 177 8.02 51.91 -64.81
C LEU A 177 7.27 50.80 -64.03
N ILE A 178 8.01 49.85 -63.45
CA ILE A 178 7.50 48.70 -62.70
C ILE A 178 7.34 49.06 -61.23
N GLU A 179 8.37 49.64 -60.60
CA GLU A 179 8.37 50.03 -59.19
C GLU A 179 7.39 51.15 -58.92
N GLY A 180 7.41 52.16 -59.77
CA GLY A 180 6.59 53.36 -59.67
C GLY A 180 6.93 54.21 -58.45
N SER A 181 6.15 55.28 -58.28
CA SER A 181 6.42 56.31 -57.26
C SER A 181 5.83 55.99 -55.86
N THR A 182 5.56 54.71 -55.55
CA THR A 182 5.11 54.32 -54.20
C THR A 182 6.28 54.23 -53.23
N ASP A 183 5.98 54.12 -51.94
CA ASP A 183 6.95 54.04 -50.85
C ASP A 183 6.36 52.98 -49.91
N MET A 184 6.84 51.73 -50.05
CA MET A 184 6.23 50.55 -49.45
C MET A 184 6.54 50.46 -47.96
N ASP A 185 7.79 50.63 -47.57
CA ASP A 185 8.23 50.55 -46.16
C ASP A 185 8.00 51.86 -45.36
N SER A 186 7.67 52.96 -46.06
CA SER A 186 7.43 54.30 -45.49
C SER A 186 8.65 54.96 -44.83
N ASP A 187 9.86 54.66 -45.28
CA ASP A 187 11.09 55.32 -44.80
C ASP A 187 11.28 56.73 -45.39
N GLY A 188 10.57 57.03 -46.48
CA GLY A 188 10.56 58.30 -47.19
C GLY A 188 11.35 58.32 -48.50
N ILE A 189 11.92 57.19 -48.91
CA ILE A 189 12.50 56.91 -50.23
C ILE A 189 11.41 56.18 -51.04
N PRO A 190 11.02 56.66 -52.23
CA PRO A 190 10.13 55.92 -53.11
C PRO A 190 10.82 54.69 -53.71
N ASN A 191 10.06 53.64 -53.98
CA ASN A 191 10.56 52.34 -54.46
C ASN A 191 11.54 52.43 -55.64
N PHE A 192 11.25 53.24 -56.67
CA PHE A 192 12.16 53.45 -57.83
C PHE A 192 13.54 54.06 -57.48
N ARG A 193 13.83 54.31 -56.20
CA ARG A 193 15.07 54.89 -55.69
C ARG A 193 15.60 54.12 -54.48
N ASP A 194 15.02 52.97 -54.19
CA ASP A 194 15.23 52.26 -52.95
C ASP A 194 15.67 50.82 -53.25
N ASP A 195 16.96 50.54 -53.08
CA ASP A 195 17.54 49.20 -53.30
C ASP A 195 16.96 48.08 -52.37
N ASP A 196 16.03 48.41 -51.46
CA ASP A 196 15.38 47.54 -50.44
C ASP A 196 13.97 48.09 -50.14
N SER A 197 13.09 48.03 -51.14
CA SER A 197 11.80 48.75 -51.19
C SER A 197 10.83 48.40 -50.06
N ASP A 198 10.87 47.16 -49.54
CA ASP A 198 10.00 46.73 -48.44
C ASP A 198 10.69 46.75 -47.05
N GLY A 199 12.00 46.97 -47.04
CA GLY A 199 12.81 47.23 -45.85
C GLY A 199 13.04 46.00 -44.97
N ASP A 200 13.00 44.81 -45.56
CA ASP A 200 13.19 43.54 -44.88
C ASP A 200 14.67 43.17 -44.69
N GLY A 201 15.56 43.80 -45.48
CA GLY A 201 17.01 43.62 -45.45
C GLY A 201 17.59 42.68 -46.51
N ILE A 202 16.75 42.15 -47.40
CA ILE A 202 17.12 41.51 -48.66
C ILE A 202 16.98 42.57 -49.77
N PRO A 203 18.03 42.84 -50.58
CA PRO A 203 17.91 43.85 -51.63
C PRO A 203 17.00 43.42 -52.78
N ASP A 204 16.29 44.37 -53.39
CA ASP A 204 15.34 44.18 -54.51
C ASP A 204 15.98 43.42 -55.70
N GLN A 205 17.28 43.67 -55.95
CA GLN A 205 18.08 42.95 -56.95
C GLN A 205 18.12 41.41 -56.73
N VAL A 206 18.05 40.97 -55.47
CA VAL A 206 18.12 39.56 -55.06
C VAL A 206 16.74 38.92 -55.18
N GLU A 207 15.70 39.59 -54.71
CA GLU A 207 14.31 39.10 -54.71
C GLU A 207 13.72 39.10 -56.13
N GLY A 208 13.93 40.21 -56.82
CA GLY A 208 13.47 40.48 -58.17
C GLY A 208 11.95 40.61 -58.29
N ASN A 209 11.51 41.02 -59.49
CA ASN A 209 10.10 41.24 -59.81
C ASN A 209 9.30 39.95 -60.15
N SER A 210 9.58 38.85 -59.47
CA SER A 210 8.69 37.67 -59.51
C SER A 210 7.62 37.78 -58.43
N ASP A 211 6.61 36.92 -58.48
CA ASP A 211 5.53 36.84 -57.49
C ASP A 211 5.39 35.34 -57.17
N ARG A 212 6.05 34.91 -56.09
CA ARG A 212 6.26 33.49 -55.78
C ARG A 212 4.97 32.84 -55.27
N ASP A 213 4.24 33.49 -54.39
CA ASP A 213 2.99 32.97 -53.81
C ASP A 213 1.73 33.28 -54.65
N SER A 214 1.85 34.17 -55.65
CA SER A 214 0.77 34.63 -56.53
C SER A 214 -0.35 35.44 -55.84
N ASP A 215 -0.05 36.16 -54.76
CA ASP A 215 -1.01 37.04 -54.08
C ASP A 215 -1.24 38.39 -54.80
N GLY A 216 -0.32 38.74 -55.71
CA GLY A 216 -0.33 39.94 -56.52
C GLY A 216 0.63 41.04 -56.07
N THR A 217 1.44 40.79 -55.04
CA THR A 217 2.59 41.57 -54.59
C THR A 217 3.85 40.91 -55.13
N PRO A 218 4.69 41.61 -55.91
CA PRO A 218 5.99 41.06 -56.30
C PRO A 218 6.91 40.92 -55.09
N ASN A 219 7.85 39.98 -55.14
CA ASN A 219 8.75 39.62 -54.04
C ASN A 219 9.47 40.84 -53.44
N TYR A 220 10.10 41.70 -54.26
CA TYR A 220 10.76 42.93 -53.80
C TYR A 220 9.86 43.95 -53.06
N LEU A 221 8.55 43.68 -52.97
CA LEU A 221 7.57 44.48 -52.23
C LEU A 221 6.82 43.63 -51.19
N ASP A 222 7.25 42.40 -50.94
CA ASP A 222 6.52 41.42 -50.13
C ASP A 222 7.38 40.87 -49.00
N LEU A 223 6.92 41.13 -47.77
CA LEU A 223 7.62 40.74 -46.54
C LEU A 223 7.56 39.23 -46.22
N ASP A 224 6.90 38.45 -47.07
CA ASP A 224 6.61 37.01 -46.98
C ASP A 224 6.40 36.48 -48.41
N SER A 225 7.48 36.45 -49.19
CA SER A 225 7.47 36.24 -50.65
C SER A 225 6.82 34.92 -51.07
N ASP A 226 6.93 33.87 -50.26
CA ASP A 226 6.38 32.55 -50.58
C ASP A 226 5.07 32.20 -49.83
N GLY A 227 4.66 33.07 -48.91
CA GLY A 227 3.35 33.06 -48.28
C GLY A 227 3.19 31.93 -47.25
N ASP A 228 4.28 31.46 -46.68
CA ASP A 228 4.30 30.39 -45.69
C ASP A 228 4.06 30.91 -44.25
N GLY A 229 4.16 32.23 -44.05
CA GLY A 229 3.90 32.90 -42.77
C GLY A 229 5.12 33.10 -41.88
N ILE A 230 6.32 32.74 -42.33
CA ILE A 230 7.61 33.24 -41.87
C ILE A 230 7.96 34.44 -42.76
N SER A 231 8.70 35.42 -42.24
CA SER A 231 9.07 36.59 -43.05
C SER A 231 10.41 36.38 -43.72
N ASP A 232 10.58 36.92 -44.92
CA ASP A 232 11.81 36.91 -45.70
C ASP A 232 13.04 37.36 -44.87
N ALA A 233 12.89 38.40 -44.05
CA ALA A 233 13.92 38.88 -43.12
C ALA A 233 14.38 37.84 -42.07
N GLU A 234 13.52 36.92 -41.67
CA GLU A 234 13.79 35.84 -40.71
C GLU A 234 14.45 34.63 -41.38
N GLU A 235 14.06 34.31 -42.61
CA GLU A 235 14.59 33.18 -43.41
C GLU A 235 15.93 33.50 -44.05
N GLY A 236 16.03 34.70 -44.62
CA GLY A 236 17.19 35.23 -45.30
C GLY A 236 17.56 34.50 -46.59
N ILE A 237 18.74 34.86 -47.12
CA ILE A 237 19.20 34.44 -48.46
C ILE A 237 19.95 33.09 -48.48
N ASP A 238 20.01 32.39 -47.36
CA ASP A 238 20.66 31.08 -47.29
C ASP A 238 19.77 30.03 -48.01
N ASP A 239 20.36 28.89 -48.36
CA ASP A 239 19.72 27.78 -49.09
C ASP A 239 20.09 26.50 -48.33
N ALA A 240 19.26 26.16 -47.35
CA ALA A 240 19.60 25.17 -46.31
C ALA A 240 19.71 23.75 -46.87
N ASP A 241 18.80 23.35 -47.76
CA ASP A 241 18.82 22.03 -48.41
C ASP A 241 19.68 21.96 -49.69
N SER A 242 20.14 23.11 -50.19
CA SER A 242 20.95 23.25 -51.41
C SER A 242 20.24 22.80 -52.70
N ASP A 243 18.92 22.96 -52.78
CA ASP A 243 18.12 22.65 -53.98
C ASP A 243 18.20 23.75 -55.06
N GLY A 244 18.65 24.95 -54.65
CA GLY A 244 18.81 26.13 -55.49
C GLY A 244 17.70 27.17 -55.34
N THR A 245 16.75 26.96 -54.42
CA THR A 245 15.76 27.90 -53.95
C THR A 245 16.24 28.43 -52.58
N PRO A 246 16.48 29.74 -52.42
CA PRO A 246 16.77 30.30 -51.10
C PRO A 246 15.57 30.15 -50.16
N ASN A 247 15.83 30.13 -48.86
CA ASN A 247 14.82 29.86 -47.82
C ASN A 247 13.59 30.78 -47.95
N TYR A 248 13.77 32.11 -48.08
CA TYR A 248 12.66 33.08 -48.26
C TYR A 248 11.77 32.85 -49.51
N LEU A 249 12.11 31.87 -50.36
CA LEU A 249 11.32 31.47 -51.52
C LEU A 249 10.94 29.99 -51.50
N ASP A 250 11.34 29.24 -50.47
CA ASP A 250 11.17 27.80 -50.38
C ASP A 250 10.14 27.39 -49.33
N LEU A 251 9.22 26.52 -49.73
CA LEU A 251 8.10 26.10 -48.88
C LEU A 251 8.45 24.89 -47.99
N ASP A 252 9.68 24.39 -48.08
CA ASP A 252 10.24 23.18 -47.44
C ASP A 252 11.77 23.34 -47.40
N SER A 253 12.27 24.28 -46.59
CA SER A 253 13.66 24.77 -46.62
C SER A 253 14.71 23.71 -46.25
N ASP A 254 14.34 22.66 -45.52
CA ASP A 254 15.23 21.57 -45.12
C ASP A 254 14.98 20.25 -45.88
N SER A 255 13.97 20.22 -46.76
CA SER A 255 13.62 19.11 -47.66
C SER A 255 13.17 17.82 -46.93
N ASP A 256 12.58 17.95 -45.75
CA ASP A 256 12.16 16.83 -44.92
C ASP A 256 10.74 16.32 -45.25
N THR A 257 9.99 17.05 -46.09
CA THR A 257 8.60 16.81 -46.55
C THR A 257 7.47 17.35 -45.66
N ILE A 258 7.80 17.92 -44.51
CA ILE A 258 6.96 18.89 -43.81
C ILE A 258 7.16 20.23 -44.55
N SER A 259 6.47 21.28 -44.16
CA SER A 259 6.53 22.56 -44.88
C SER A 259 6.72 23.62 -43.83
N ASP A 260 7.47 24.66 -44.16
CA ASP A 260 7.90 25.72 -43.26
C ASP A 260 6.69 26.37 -42.54
N LEU A 261 5.55 26.53 -43.21
CA LEU A 261 4.24 26.93 -42.64
C LEU A 261 3.78 26.08 -41.43
N ILE A 262 4.08 24.78 -41.43
CA ILE A 262 3.68 23.81 -40.39
C ILE A 262 4.73 23.77 -39.27
N GLU A 263 6.02 23.76 -39.60
CA GLU A 263 7.12 23.76 -38.62
C GLU A 263 7.20 25.07 -37.85
N GLY A 264 7.08 26.17 -38.60
CA GLY A 264 7.18 27.54 -38.15
C GLY A 264 8.57 27.91 -37.63
N ASN A 265 8.71 29.18 -37.24
CA ASN A 265 9.96 29.74 -36.71
C ASN A 265 10.19 29.41 -35.21
N GLY A 266 9.76 28.23 -34.75
CA GLY A 266 10.03 27.71 -33.41
C GLY A 266 11.47 27.20 -33.26
N ASP A 267 11.86 26.81 -32.06
CA ASP A 267 13.14 26.13 -31.75
C ASP A 267 12.82 25.19 -30.59
N ALA A 268 12.34 23.98 -30.92
CA ALA A 268 11.73 23.07 -29.95
C ALA A 268 12.78 22.44 -29.00
N ASP A 269 13.95 22.07 -29.51
CA ASP A 269 15.03 21.48 -28.72
C ASP A 269 16.01 22.51 -28.09
N GLY A 270 16.00 23.76 -28.59
CA GLY A 270 16.82 24.85 -28.09
C GLY A 270 18.28 24.82 -28.55
N ASP A 271 18.60 24.14 -29.65
CA ASP A 271 19.96 24.06 -30.20
C ASP A 271 20.38 25.31 -30.99
N GLY A 272 19.39 26.13 -31.37
CA GLY A 272 19.54 27.39 -32.08
C GLY A 272 19.33 27.32 -33.59
N LEU A 273 18.92 26.18 -34.13
CA LEU A 273 18.28 26.05 -35.44
C LEU A 273 16.76 26.22 -35.27
N PRO A 274 16.11 27.05 -36.09
CA PRO A 274 14.66 27.05 -36.15
C PRO A 274 14.12 25.73 -36.70
N ASN A 275 12.91 25.35 -36.29
CA ASN A 275 12.27 24.08 -36.68
C ASN A 275 12.22 23.89 -38.20
N TYR A 276 11.83 24.91 -38.97
CA TYR A 276 11.78 24.85 -40.45
C TYR A 276 13.14 24.63 -41.14
N LEU A 277 14.24 24.62 -40.37
CA LEU A 277 15.60 24.35 -40.82
C LEU A 277 16.23 23.14 -40.11
N ASP A 278 15.47 22.43 -39.28
CA ASP A 278 15.96 21.34 -38.44
C ASP A 278 15.29 20.01 -38.80
N LEU A 279 16.13 19.01 -39.09
CA LEU A 279 15.69 17.67 -39.51
C LEU A 279 15.25 16.77 -38.33
N ASP A 280 15.42 17.25 -37.10
CA ASP A 280 15.15 16.60 -35.80
C ASP A 280 14.78 17.70 -34.79
N SER A 281 13.66 18.37 -35.02
CA SER A 281 13.26 19.63 -34.37
C SER A 281 13.16 19.55 -32.84
N ASP A 282 12.79 18.41 -32.29
CA ASP A 282 12.67 18.18 -30.85
C ASP A 282 13.94 17.52 -30.23
N GLY A 283 14.86 17.06 -31.07
CA GLY A 283 16.17 16.55 -30.71
C GLY A 283 16.14 15.21 -29.98
N ASP A 284 15.10 14.40 -30.20
CA ASP A 284 14.93 13.10 -29.57
C ASP A 284 15.75 11.98 -30.28
N GLY A 285 16.22 12.26 -31.51
CA GLY A 285 17.04 11.38 -32.33
C GLY A 285 16.27 10.56 -33.36
N LEU A 286 14.98 10.80 -33.52
CA LEU A 286 14.20 10.50 -34.71
C LEU A 286 14.37 11.64 -35.71
N SER A 287 13.44 11.83 -36.62
CA SER A 287 13.60 12.82 -37.68
C SER A 287 12.20 13.24 -38.06
N ASP A 288 11.98 14.52 -38.27
CA ASP A 288 10.68 15.12 -38.50
C ASP A 288 9.86 14.36 -39.56
N GLN A 289 10.49 13.99 -40.69
CA GLN A 289 9.91 13.12 -41.72
C GLN A 289 9.33 11.78 -41.21
N SER A 290 9.99 11.13 -40.26
CA SER A 290 9.63 9.82 -39.71
C SER A 290 8.45 9.90 -38.73
N GLU A 291 8.39 10.98 -37.95
CA GLU A 291 7.34 11.27 -36.98
C GLU A 291 6.10 11.87 -37.67
N GLY A 292 6.34 12.83 -38.55
CA GLY A 292 5.36 13.54 -39.36
C GLY A 292 4.45 14.44 -38.54
N THR A 293 3.48 15.06 -39.23
CA THR A 293 2.61 16.11 -38.66
C THR A 293 1.42 15.58 -37.84
N ALA A 294 1.47 14.34 -37.36
CA ALA A 294 0.39 13.79 -36.54
C ALA A 294 0.44 14.42 -35.12
N ASP A 295 -0.61 14.19 -34.34
CA ASP A 295 -0.69 14.51 -32.90
C ASP A 295 -1.39 13.28 -32.30
N LEU A 296 -0.60 12.25 -31.95
CA LEU A 296 -1.16 10.93 -31.60
C LEU A 296 -1.82 10.93 -30.23
N ASP A 297 -1.26 11.66 -29.28
CA ASP A 297 -1.74 11.72 -27.90
C ASP A 297 -2.89 12.76 -27.70
N GLY A 298 -2.95 13.76 -28.59
CA GLY A 298 -3.96 14.81 -28.64
C GLY A 298 -3.69 16.00 -27.73
N ASP A 299 -2.44 16.23 -27.31
CA ASP A 299 -2.06 17.34 -26.42
C ASP A 299 -1.96 18.70 -27.15
N GLY A 300 -1.88 18.66 -28.49
CA GLY A 300 -1.81 19.80 -29.39
C GLY A 300 -0.40 20.16 -29.87
N ILE A 301 0.60 19.35 -29.55
CA ILE A 301 1.96 19.39 -30.09
C ILE A 301 2.04 18.31 -31.19
N PRO A 302 2.44 18.65 -32.42
CA PRO A 302 2.69 17.64 -33.43
C PRO A 302 3.87 16.75 -33.07
N ASN A 303 3.84 15.48 -33.48
CA ASN A 303 4.87 14.48 -33.16
C ASN A 303 6.31 14.95 -33.43
N PHE A 304 6.59 15.57 -34.58
CA PHE A 304 7.95 16.09 -34.89
C PHE A 304 8.45 17.20 -33.96
N LEU A 305 7.59 17.73 -33.08
CA LEU A 305 7.92 18.72 -32.06
C LEU A 305 7.73 18.16 -30.63
N ASP A 306 7.48 16.86 -30.49
CA ASP A 306 7.09 16.22 -29.25
C ASP A 306 7.97 15.02 -28.90
N LEU A 307 8.68 15.15 -27.78
CA LEU A 307 9.63 14.15 -27.27
C LEU A 307 8.98 12.81 -26.87
N ASP A 308 7.65 12.76 -26.75
CA ASP A 308 6.82 11.61 -26.35
C ASP A 308 5.54 11.61 -27.21
N SER A 309 5.68 11.14 -28.44
CA SER A 309 4.71 11.22 -29.53
C SER A 309 3.33 10.67 -29.18
N ASP A 310 3.25 9.61 -28.37
CA ASP A 310 1.99 8.94 -28.03
C ASP A 310 1.55 9.12 -26.56
N GLY A 311 2.35 9.86 -25.79
CA GLY A 311 2.01 10.41 -24.47
C GLY A 311 1.94 9.35 -23.38
N ASP A 312 2.75 8.31 -23.50
CA ASP A 312 2.74 7.14 -22.63
C ASP A 312 3.71 7.26 -21.44
N GLY A 313 4.60 8.27 -21.49
CA GLY A 313 5.56 8.61 -20.45
C GLY A 313 6.99 8.13 -20.72
N LEU A 314 7.24 7.42 -21.82
CA LEU A 314 8.55 7.06 -22.32
C LEU A 314 8.88 7.93 -23.56
N LEU A 315 10.15 8.34 -23.70
CA LEU A 315 10.52 9.19 -24.85
C LEU A 315 10.73 8.35 -26.11
N ASP A 316 10.37 8.89 -27.26
CA ASP A 316 10.47 8.27 -28.59
C ASP A 316 11.86 7.67 -28.89
N GLY A 317 12.93 8.42 -28.57
CA GLY A 317 14.31 7.96 -28.66
C GLY A 317 14.67 6.82 -27.68
N GLU A 318 14.05 6.76 -26.48
CA GLU A 318 14.22 5.66 -25.52
C GLU A 318 13.50 4.39 -25.99
N GLU A 319 12.29 4.53 -26.52
CA GLU A 319 11.50 3.45 -27.12
C GLU A 319 12.19 2.80 -28.29
N THR A 320 12.65 3.60 -29.26
CA THR A 320 13.38 3.11 -30.43
C THR A 320 14.65 2.35 -30.02
N ALA A 321 15.33 2.79 -28.96
CA ALA A 321 16.51 2.12 -28.44
C ALA A 321 16.19 0.79 -27.74
N ALA A 322 15.02 0.69 -27.11
CA ALA A 322 14.49 -0.52 -26.47
C ALA A 322 13.84 -1.49 -27.48
N GLY A 323 13.46 -1.01 -28.67
CA GLY A 323 12.76 -1.78 -29.71
C GLY A 323 11.24 -1.74 -29.59
N LEU A 324 10.72 -0.72 -28.91
CA LEU A 324 9.31 -0.36 -28.80
C LEU A 324 8.88 0.48 -30.03
N ASP A 325 7.59 0.79 -30.17
CA ASP A 325 7.02 1.57 -31.27
C ASP A 325 6.55 2.96 -30.76
N PRO A 326 7.29 4.06 -31.02
CA PRO A 326 7.00 5.43 -30.54
C PRO A 326 5.66 6.06 -30.96
N ARG A 327 4.82 5.27 -31.60
CA ARG A 327 3.52 5.68 -32.14
C ARG A 327 2.40 4.83 -31.58
N ASN A 328 2.71 3.96 -30.63
CA ASN A 328 1.82 3.01 -30.03
C ASN A 328 2.10 2.90 -28.53
N PRO A 329 1.27 3.50 -27.68
CA PRO A 329 1.56 3.70 -26.25
C PRO A 329 1.44 2.42 -25.41
N ASP A 330 1.39 1.25 -26.05
CA ASP A 330 1.19 -0.10 -25.50
C ASP A 330 1.65 -1.07 -26.61
N THR A 331 2.97 -1.28 -26.70
CA THR A 331 3.63 -1.97 -27.82
C THR A 331 3.20 -3.43 -27.94
N ASP A 332 3.03 -4.14 -26.83
CA ASP A 332 2.72 -5.56 -26.82
C ASP A 332 1.21 -5.87 -26.70
N GLY A 333 0.40 -4.86 -26.39
CA GLY A 333 -1.05 -4.89 -26.40
C GLY A 333 -1.65 -5.54 -25.16
N ASP A 334 -0.98 -5.43 -24.02
CA ASP A 334 -1.39 -6.02 -22.75
C ASP A 334 -2.26 -5.08 -21.89
N THR A 335 -2.52 -3.86 -22.35
CA THR A 335 -3.31 -2.80 -21.69
C THR A 335 -2.59 -1.95 -20.63
N ILE A 336 -1.30 -2.16 -20.42
CA ILE A 336 -0.40 -1.27 -19.68
C ILE A 336 0.37 -0.43 -20.70
N SER A 337 0.80 0.78 -20.34
CA SER A 337 1.62 1.58 -21.25
C SER A 337 3.09 1.23 -21.14
N ASP A 338 3.86 1.38 -22.22
CA ASP A 338 5.29 1.04 -22.21
C ASP A 338 6.04 1.88 -21.16
N GLY A 339 5.60 3.13 -20.94
CA GLY A 339 6.07 3.99 -19.86
C GLY A 339 5.77 3.49 -18.43
N ASP A 340 4.62 2.85 -18.19
CA ASP A 340 4.23 2.28 -16.89
C ASP A 340 4.86 0.88 -16.66
N ASP A 341 5.03 0.09 -17.72
CA ASP A 341 5.77 -1.19 -17.70
C ASP A 341 7.26 -0.97 -17.40
N GLY A 342 7.81 0.00 -18.11
CA GLY A 342 9.21 0.36 -18.09
C GLY A 342 10.14 -0.68 -18.74
N LEU A 343 11.42 -0.30 -18.80
CA LEU A 343 12.46 -1.05 -19.53
C LEU A 343 13.20 -2.10 -18.68
N VAL A 344 12.64 -2.48 -17.52
CA VAL A 344 13.23 -3.47 -16.61
C VAL A 344 12.82 -4.86 -17.07
N ASP A 345 13.67 -5.86 -16.80
CA ASP A 345 13.36 -7.29 -16.96
C ASP A 345 13.18 -7.85 -15.54
N SER A 346 11.94 -7.89 -15.07
CA SER A 346 11.61 -8.13 -13.65
C SER A 346 11.79 -9.59 -13.24
N ASP A 347 11.40 -10.54 -14.10
CA ASP A 347 11.51 -11.98 -13.85
C ASP A 347 12.86 -12.59 -14.32
N GLY A 348 13.62 -11.87 -15.16
CA GLY A 348 14.93 -12.27 -15.66
C GLY A 348 14.90 -13.24 -16.84
N ASP A 349 13.80 -13.31 -17.59
CA ASP A 349 13.66 -14.20 -18.76
C ASP A 349 14.40 -13.68 -20.01
N GLY A 350 14.74 -12.40 -20.02
CA GLY A 350 15.46 -11.70 -21.09
C GLY A 350 14.59 -10.84 -22.01
N THR A 351 13.31 -10.72 -21.70
CA THR A 351 12.35 -9.75 -22.26
C THR A 351 12.21 -8.58 -21.25
N ILE A 352 12.01 -7.36 -21.74
CA ILE A 352 11.69 -6.24 -20.83
C ILE A 352 10.19 -6.24 -20.57
N ASN A 353 9.74 -5.70 -19.45
CA ASN A 353 8.33 -5.66 -19.05
C ASN A 353 7.44 -5.13 -20.19
N ALA A 354 7.80 -4.00 -20.83
CA ALA A 354 7.05 -3.39 -21.95
C ALA A 354 6.95 -4.26 -23.24
N LEU A 355 7.49 -5.48 -23.22
CA LEU A 355 7.40 -6.47 -24.30
C LEU A 355 7.03 -7.86 -23.78
N ASP A 356 6.78 -8.00 -22.48
CA ASP A 356 6.52 -9.25 -21.79
C ASP A 356 5.07 -9.28 -21.32
N LEU A 357 4.40 -10.42 -21.55
CA LEU A 357 2.96 -10.55 -21.26
C LEU A 357 2.70 -11.16 -19.87
N ASP A 358 3.74 -11.39 -19.07
CA ASP A 358 3.79 -12.04 -17.74
C ASP A 358 5.08 -11.56 -17.03
N SER A 359 5.15 -10.25 -16.75
CA SER A 359 6.38 -9.53 -16.38
C SER A 359 7.03 -10.01 -15.08
N ASP A 360 6.26 -10.60 -14.16
CA ASP A 360 6.76 -11.16 -12.89
C ASP A 360 6.98 -12.68 -12.94
N GLY A 361 6.56 -13.33 -14.02
CA GLY A 361 6.75 -14.75 -14.32
C GLY A 361 5.97 -15.68 -13.38
N ASP A 362 4.91 -15.20 -12.75
CA ASP A 362 4.08 -15.99 -11.84
C ASP A 362 3.11 -16.94 -12.60
N GLY A 363 2.84 -16.64 -13.87
CA GLY A 363 1.93 -17.40 -14.75
C GLY A 363 0.55 -16.75 -14.96
N ALA A 364 0.35 -15.60 -14.34
CA ALA A 364 -0.61 -14.57 -14.68
C ALA A 364 -0.26 -13.81 -15.95
N PRO A 365 -1.24 -13.35 -16.74
CA PRO A 365 -0.98 -12.34 -17.74
C PRO A 365 -1.13 -10.93 -17.16
N ASP A 366 -0.21 -10.04 -17.48
CA ASP A 366 -0.19 -8.62 -17.07
C ASP A 366 -1.52 -7.92 -17.40
N ALA A 367 -2.11 -8.24 -18.57
CA ALA A 367 -3.44 -7.76 -18.98
C ALA A 367 -4.60 -8.13 -18.04
N GLU A 368 -4.50 -9.23 -17.28
CA GLU A 368 -5.49 -9.59 -16.26
C GLU A 368 -5.24 -8.87 -14.93
N GLU A 369 -4.04 -8.32 -14.73
CA GLU A 369 -3.54 -7.64 -13.52
C GLU A 369 -3.48 -6.13 -13.65
N ALA A 370 -3.53 -5.57 -14.86
CA ALA A 370 -3.61 -4.13 -15.12
C ALA A 370 -4.82 -3.46 -14.41
N GLY A 371 -5.85 -4.24 -14.09
CA GLY A 371 -7.03 -3.81 -13.32
C GLY A 371 -8.17 -3.25 -14.17
N ASP A 372 -7.85 -2.64 -15.32
CA ASP A 372 -8.81 -2.37 -16.38
C ASP A 372 -8.20 -2.53 -17.79
N ALA A 373 -8.73 -1.86 -18.81
CA ALA A 373 -8.28 -2.02 -20.20
C ALA A 373 -7.96 -0.67 -20.85
N ASP A 374 -7.85 0.39 -20.04
CA ASP A 374 -7.49 1.74 -20.42
C ASP A 374 -6.05 1.98 -19.95
N TRP A 375 -5.09 1.84 -20.88
CA TRP A 375 -3.66 2.04 -20.64
C TRP A 375 -3.32 3.39 -20.00
N ARG A 376 -4.20 4.40 -20.14
CA ARG A 376 -4.02 5.72 -19.52
C ARG A 376 -4.25 5.71 -18.01
N THR A 377 -4.71 4.60 -17.46
CA THR A 377 -4.92 4.43 -16.03
C THR A 377 -3.67 3.83 -15.40
N VAL A 378 -3.21 4.44 -14.32
CA VAL A 378 -2.07 3.92 -13.57
C VAL A 378 -2.39 2.48 -13.13
N PRO A 379 -1.47 1.52 -13.34
CA PRO A 379 -1.63 0.14 -12.92
C PRO A 379 -2.07 0.03 -11.46
N VAL A 380 -2.95 -0.95 -11.21
CA VAL A 380 -3.46 -1.20 -9.86
C VAL A 380 -2.37 -1.76 -8.95
N ASP A 381 -2.44 -1.38 -7.68
CA ASP A 381 -1.59 -1.86 -6.57
C ASP A 381 -2.58 -2.23 -5.45
N THR A 382 -2.95 -3.49 -5.39
CA THR A 382 -4.07 -4.02 -4.60
C THR A 382 -3.74 -4.02 -3.11
N ASP A 383 -2.55 -4.46 -2.72
CA ASP A 383 -2.13 -4.57 -1.32
C ASP A 383 -1.45 -3.29 -0.75
N LEU A 384 -1.12 -2.34 -1.64
CA LEU A 384 -0.49 -1.04 -1.36
C LEU A 384 0.96 -1.14 -0.86
N ASP A 385 1.70 -2.18 -1.27
CA ASP A 385 3.12 -2.33 -0.96
C ASP A 385 4.05 -1.52 -1.89
N ARG A 386 3.48 -0.97 -2.98
CA ARG A 386 4.09 -0.15 -4.05
C ARG A 386 4.75 -0.94 -5.18
N VAL A 387 4.45 -2.22 -5.29
CA VAL A 387 4.64 -3.00 -6.49
C VAL A 387 3.27 -3.12 -7.14
N PRO A 388 3.09 -2.63 -8.38
CA PRO A 388 1.83 -2.85 -9.10
C PRO A 388 1.55 -4.34 -9.29
N ASP A 389 0.28 -4.72 -9.40
CA ASP A 389 -0.19 -6.10 -9.44
C ASP A 389 0.53 -6.93 -10.55
N PHE A 390 0.72 -6.38 -11.75
CA PHE A 390 1.43 -7.06 -12.86
C PHE A 390 2.94 -7.32 -12.61
N LEU A 391 3.51 -6.69 -11.58
CA LEU A 391 4.89 -6.90 -11.14
C LEU A 391 4.97 -7.60 -9.77
N ASP A 392 3.83 -7.93 -9.18
CA ASP A 392 3.72 -8.52 -7.85
C ASP A 392 3.15 -9.95 -7.94
N PRO A 393 3.96 -10.99 -7.64
CA PRO A 393 3.51 -12.39 -7.69
C PRO A 393 2.41 -12.79 -6.69
N ASP A 394 1.92 -11.86 -5.87
CA ASP A 394 0.91 -12.02 -4.82
C ASP A 394 0.16 -10.70 -4.60
N SER A 395 -0.55 -10.25 -5.63
CA SER A 395 -1.21 -8.94 -5.75
C SER A 395 -2.00 -8.48 -4.51
N ASP A 396 -2.61 -9.39 -3.76
CA ASP A 396 -3.41 -9.07 -2.58
C ASP A 396 -2.71 -9.32 -1.22
N GLY A 397 -1.49 -9.86 -1.28
CA GLY A 397 -0.60 -10.12 -0.16
C GLY A 397 -1.11 -11.18 0.82
N ASP A 398 -1.99 -12.10 0.40
CA ASP A 398 -2.50 -13.18 1.25
C ASP A 398 -1.55 -14.40 1.33
N GLY A 399 -0.57 -14.48 0.44
CA GLY A 399 0.42 -15.54 0.35
C GLY A 399 0.05 -16.66 -0.62
N LEU A 400 -0.98 -16.49 -1.44
CA LEU A 400 -1.34 -17.35 -2.56
C LEU A 400 -0.98 -16.64 -3.86
N PRO A 401 -0.03 -17.16 -4.66
CA PRO A 401 0.35 -16.51 -5.90
C PRO A 401 -0.82 -16.35 -6.88
N ASP A 402 -0.80 -15.29 -7.68
CA ASP A 402 -1.86 -14.90 -8.62
C ASP A 402 -2.27 -16.04 -9.56
N ALA A 403 -1.33 -16.83 -10.06
CA ALA A 403 -1.63 -18.01 -10.89
C ALA A 403 -2.39 -19.14 -10.16
N GLN A 404 -2.40 -19.15 -8.84
CA GLN A 404 -3.09 -20.15 -8.00
C GLN A 404 -4.41 -19.64 -7.41
N GLU A 405 -4.70 -18.36 -7.61
CA GLU A 405 -5.86 -17.69 -7.07
C GLU A 405 -7.18 -18.09 -7.76
N PRO A 406 -8.28 -18.21 -7.00
CA PRO A 406 -9.55 -18.68 -7.53
C PRO A 406 -10.28 -17.60 -8.35
N TRP A 407 -10.72 -17.98 -9.56
CA TRP A 407 -11.73 -17.18 -10.27
C TRP A 407 -13.15 -17.63 -9.93
N CYS A 408 -13.82 -16.90 -9.04
CA CYS A 408 -15.18 -17.21 -8.59
C CYS A 408 -16.24 -16.60 -9.50
N ALA A 409 -16.39 -17.17 -10.72
CA ALA A 409 -17.35 -16.70 -11.73
C ALA A 409 -18.82 -16.60 -11.26
N GLY A 410 -19.22 -17.39 -10.24
CA GLY A 410 -20.55 -17.33 -9.65
C GLY A 410 -20.80 -16.08 -8.80
N LEU A 411 -19.73 -15.47 -8.28
CA LEU A 411 -19.72 -14.24 -7.50
C LEU A 411 -19.26 -13.03 -8.33
N GLY A 412 -18.53 -13.28 -9.43
CA GLY A 412 -17.91 -12.24 -10.25
C GLY A 412 -16.74 -11.57 -9.55
N LEU A 413 -15.99 -12.36 -8.77
CA LEU A 413 -14.88 -11.93 -7.93
C LEU A 413 -13.64 -12.77 -8.29
N SER A 414 -12.47 -12.13 -8.22
CA SER A 414 -11.15 -12.75 -8.40
C SER A 414 -10.45 -12.85 -7.06
N GLY A 415 -9.79 -13.98 -6.81
CA GLY A 415 -8.81 -14.15 -5.73
C GLY A 415 -7.75 -13.07 -5.77
N ARG A 416 -7.16 -12.83 -6.95
CA ARG A 416 -6.07 -11.87 -7.23
C ARG A 416 -6.15 -10.50 -6.57
N THR A 417 -7.35 -10.07 -6.22
CA THR A 417 -7.61 -8.73 -5.68
C THR A 417 -8.22 -8.77 -4.28
N ARG A 418 -8.35 -9.97 -3.68
CA ARG A 418 -9.22 -10.28 -2.55
C ARG A 418 -8.71 -11.49 -1.75
N PRO A 419 -8.17 -11.23 -0.55
CA PRO A 419 -7.63 -12.30 0.29
C PRO A 419 -8.66 -13.33 0.76
N ASP A 420 -9.94 -12.99 0.70
CA ASP A 420 -11.10 -13.83 1.07
C ASP A 420 -12.16 -13.59 -0.02
N THR A 421 -12.13 -14.43 -1.06
CA THR A 421 -12.91 -14.17 -2.27
C THR A 421 -14.41 -14.23 -2.02
N ASP A 422 -14.87 -15.15 -1.19
CA ASP A 422 -16.31 -15.36 -0.95
C ASP A 422 -16.87 -14.60 0.29
N GLY A 423 -15.98 -14.07 1.11
CA GLY A 423 -16.29 -13.21 2.26
C GLY A 423 -16.81 -13.96 3.47
N ASP A 424 -16.49 -15.25 3.63
CA ASP A 424 -16.90 -16.05 4.80
C ASP A 424 -16.05 -15.80 6.06
N GLY A 425 -14.94 -15.08 5.90
CA GLY A 425 -13.99 -14.70 6.95
C GLY A 425 -12.74 -15.58 7.03
N PHE A 426 -12.49 -16.45 6.05
CA PHE A 426 -11.26 -17.22 5.89
C PHE A 426 -10.58 -16.87 4.57
N SER A 427 -9.24 -16.85 4.55
CA SER A 427 -8.51 -16.53 3.33
C SER A 427 -8.50 -17.67 2.32
N ASP A 428 -8.35 -17.35 1.04
CA ASP A 428 -8.33 -18.33 -0.04
C ASP A 428 -7.20 -19.34 0.15
N LEU A 429 -6.02 -18.86 0.59
CA LEU A 429 -4.91 -19.70 1.00
C LEU A 429 -5.29 -20.73 2.08
N SER A 430 -6.06 -20.29 3.08
CA SER A 430 -6.53 -21.14 4.19
C SER A 430 -7.49 -22.22 3.71
N GLU A 431 -8.38 -21.84 2.82
CA GLU A 431 -9.39 -22.71 2.25
C GLU A 431 -8.80 -23.79 1.36
N ILE A 432 -7.95 -23.40 0.41
CA ILE A 432 -7.23 -24.32 -0.48
C ILE A 432 -6.38 -25.30 0.33
N THR A 433 -5.72 -24.82 1.39
CA THR A 433 -4.86 -25.68 2.22
C THR A 433 -5.65 -26.75 2.98
N ILE A 434 -6.85 -26.42 3.47
CA ILE A 434 -7.72 -27.36 4.18
C ILE A 434 -8.57 -28.21 3.22
N GLY A 435 -8.74 -27.73 1.98
CA GLY A 435 -9.57 -28.34 0.96
C GLY A 435 -11.05 -27.94 1.05
N SER A 436 -11.34 -26.75 1.59
CA SER A 436 -12.62 -26.08 1.37
C SER A 436 -12.64 -25.36 0.01
N ASP A 437 -13.78 -24.77 -0.34
CA ASP A 437 -14.03 -24.16 -1.65
C ASP A 437 -14.07 -22.63 -1.51
N PRO A 438 -13.03 -21.90 -1.99
CA PRO A 438 -12.91 -20.44 -1.87
C PRO A 438 -14.02 -19.63 -2.53
N CYS A 439 -14.90 -20.30 -3.29
CA CYS A 439 -16.01 -19.69 -3.99
C CYS A 439 -17.38 -19.96 -3.33
N ASN A 440 -17.41 -20.55 -2.13
CA ASN A 440 -18.64 -21.03 -1.50
C ASN A 440 -18.72 -20.67 0.00
N PRO A 441 -19.44 -19.58 0.36
CA PRO A 441 -19.47 -19.05 1.73
C PRO A 441 -20.10 -19.96 2.80
N ALA A 442 -20.55 -21.15 2.41
CA ALA A 442 -21.13 -22.15 3.28
C ALA A 442 -20.16 -23.32 3.58
N ASP A 443 -19.05 -23.44 2.85
CA ASP A 443 -18.01 -24.45 3.05
C ASP A 443 -16.79 -23.83 3.72
N THR A 444 -16.90 -23.50 5.01
CA THR A 444 -15.81 -22.83 5.73
C THR A 444 -14.74 -23.83 6.21
N VAL A 445 -13.52 -23.37 6.50
CA VAL A 445 -12.40 -24.22 6.96
C VAL A 445 -12.69 -25.03 8.24
N THR A 446 -13.69 -24.63 9.03
CA THR A 446 -14.06 -25.31 10.28
C THR A 446 -15.15 -26.37 10.09
N GLN A 447 -15.90 -26.32 8.98
CA GLN A 447 -17.10 -27.12 8.81
C GLN A 447 -16.81 -28.45 8.08
N GLY A 448 -16.72 -29.55 8.82
CA GLY A 448 -16.63 -30.89 8.23
C GLY A 448 -15.23 -31.36 7.87
N HIS A 449 -14.22 -30.51 8.07
CA HIS A 449 -12.80 -30.79 7.80
C HIS A 449 -12.02 -31.31 9.02
N GLY A 450 -12.67 -31.48 10.17
CA GLY A 450 -12.05 -32.01 11.40
C GLY A 450 -11.11 -31.01 12.10
N VAL A 451 -11.15 -29.76 11.67
CA VAL A 451 -10.48 -28.60 12.26
C VAL A 451 -11.49 -27.82 13.06
N GLU A 452 -11.28 -27.67 14.36
CA GLU A 452 -12.18 -26.87 15.20
C GLU A 452 -11.75 -25.40 15.24
N PHE A 453 -10.47 -25.13 15.02
CA PHE A 453 -9.88 -23.79 15.05
C PHE A 453 -8.73 -23.71 14.06
N PHE A 454 -8.66 -22.57 13.38
CA PHE A 454 -7.70 -22.28 12.33
C PHE A 454 -7.07 -20.92 12.60
N PHE A 455 -5.76 -20.79 12.38
CA PHE A 455 -5.01 -19.55 12.55
C PHE A 455 -4.06 -19.36 11.40
N GLU A 456 -4.13 -18.20 10.75
CA GLU A 456 -3.13 -17.75 9.80
C GLU A 456 -2.14 -16.81 10.47
N LEU A 457 -0.85 -17.11 10.31
CA LEU A 457 0.22 -16.38 10.97
C LEU A 457 1.32 -16.10 9.93
N PRO A 458 1.29 -14.92 9.27
CA PRO A 458 2.29 -14.55 8.27
C PRO A 458 3.68 -14.37 8.87
N TYR A 459 4.72 -14.75 8.11
CA TYR A 459 6.10 -14.60 8.56
C TYR A 459 6.48 -13.12 8.68
N LYS A 460 7.16 -12.78 9.77
CA LYS A 460 7.49 -11.40 10.15
C LYS A 460 6.30 -10.43 10.34
N GLY A 461 5.06 -10.89 10.18
CA GLY A 461 3.85 -10.10 10.38
C GLY A 461 3.72 -9.54 11.79
N THR A 462 2.73 -8.65 11.96
CA THR A 462 2.40 -8.10 13.27
C THR A 462 2.00 -9.22 14.24
N GLN A 463 2.23 -9.01 15.54
CA GLN A 463 1.85 -9.99 16.55
C GLN A 463 0.32 -10.16 16.53
N GLN A 464 -0.14 -11.27 15.96
CA GLN A 464 -1.56 -11.60 15.93
C GLN A 464 -2.03 -12.07 17.30
N HIS A 465 -3.26 -11.70 17.64
CA HIS A 465 -4.00 -12.15 18.80
C HIS A 465 -5.31 -12.72 18.30
N ASP A 466 -5.53 -14.00 18.54
CA ASP A 466 -6.78 -14.62 18.12
C ASP A 466 -7.34 -15.54 19.20
N PHE A 467 -8.66 -15.68 19.20
CA PHE A 467 -9.49 -16.17 20.29
C PHE A 467 -9.96 -17.60 20.09
N LEU A 468 -9.47 -18.53 20.93
CA LEU A 468 -9.99 -19.89 20.99
C LEU A 468 -11.14 -19.99 22.00
N TYR A 469 -12.33 -20.46 21.61
CA TYR A 469 -13.44 -20.71 22.54
C TYR A 469 -13.51 -22.18 22.95
N PHE A 470 -13.25 -22.46 24.22
CA PHE A 470 -13.12 -23.84 24.72
C PHE A 470 -14.16 -24.19 25.79
N SER A 471 -14.75 -25.38 25.76
CA SER A 471 -15.72 -25.80 26.79
C SER A 471 -15.20 -26.95 27.66
N PRO A 472 -14.73 -26.72 28.92
CA PRO A 472 -14.30 -27.80 29.77
C PRO A 472 -15.47 -28.75 30.03
N THR A 473 -15.20 -30.04 29.96
CA THR A 473 -16.13 -31.08 30.38
C THR A 473 -15.45 -31.96 31.44
N VAL A 474 -16.13 -32.94 32.03
CA VAL A 474 -15.48 -33.85 32.99
C VAL A 474 -15.25 -35.18 32.28
N GLN A 475 -14.00 -35.50 31.96
CA GLN A 475 -13.67 -36.71 31.19
C GLN A 475 -13.61 -37.97 32.06
N GLN A 476 -13.26 -37.83 33.35
CA GLN A 476 -13.07 -38.97 34.25
C GLN A 476 -13.61 -38.68 35.66
N VAL A 477 -14.38 -39.62 36.22
CA VAL A 477 -14.92 -39.54 37.60
C VAL A 477 -14.76 -40.85 38.36
N ASP A 478 -14.56 -40.74 39.66
CA ASP A 478 -14.56 -41.89 40.57
C ASP A 478 -15.61 -41.69 41.66
N VAL A 479 -16.63 -42.55 41.64
CA VAL A 479 -17.76 -42.53 42.57
C VAL A 479 -17.50 -43.52 43.69
N PHE A 480 -17.48 -43.06 44.94
CA PHE A 480 -17.11 -43.87 46.08
C PHE A 480 -18.20 -43.87 47.14
N PHE A 481 -18.81 -45.04 47.35
CA PHE A 481 -19.86 -45.24 48.34
C PHE A 481 -19.23 -45.46 49.71
N ASN A 482 -19.30 -44.43 50.53
CA ASN A 482 -19.09 -44.56 51.95
C ASN A 482 -20.48 -44.87 52.55
N VAL A 483 -20.70 -46.09 53.05
CA VAL A 483 -21.99 -46.52 53.64
C VAL A 483 -21.89 -46.88 55.14
N ASP A 484 -22.79 -46.31 55.94
CA ASP A 484 -23.09 -46.76 57.29
C ASP A 484 -23.79 -48.13 57.24
N MET A 485 -23.34 -49.05 58.08
CA MET A 485 -23.80 -50.44 58.12
C MET A 485 -24.29 -50.89 59.51
N THR A 486 -24.67 -49.97 60.39
CA THR A 486 -25.33 -50.34 61.64
C THR A 486 -26.75 -50.84 61.41
N GLY A 487 -27.37 -51.35 62.48
CA GLY A 487 -28.56 -52.19 62.38
C GLY A 487 -29.78 -51.52 61.75
N SER A 488 -29.83 -50.19 61.77
CA SER A 488 -30.89 -49.36 61.19
C SER A 488 -30.82 -49.25 59.66
N MET A 489 -29.63 -49.41 59.06
CA MET A 489 -29.35 -49.14 57.63
C MET A 489 -29.85 -50.22 56.65
N GLY A 490 -30.79 -51.08 57.07
CA GLY A 490 -31.21 -52.24 56.31
C GLY A 490 -31.97 -51.90 55.02
N GLY A 491 -32.73 -50.81 55.02
CA GLY A 491 -33.46 -50.33 53.86
C GLY A 491 -32.53 -49.74 52.81
N GLU A 492 -31.62 -48.87 53.25
CA GLU A 492 -30.62 -48.16 52.45
C GLU A 492 -29.68 -49.16 51.78
N ARG A 493 -29.16 -50.14 52.52
CA ARG A 493 -28.35 -51.24 51.96
C ARG A 493 -29.08 -51.96 50.82
N THR A 494 -30.35 -52.33 51.05
CA THR A 494 -31.14 -53.09 50.06
C THR A 494 -31.40 -52.25 48.81
N ASN A 495 -31.74 -50.97 48.98
CA ASN A 495 -31.94 -50.04 47.88
C ASN A 495 -30.63 -49.80 47.10
N LEU A 496 -29.49 -49.63 47.78
CA LEU A 496 -28.19 -49.48 47.13
C LEU A 496 -27.83 -50.74 46.32
N GLN A 497 -27.98 -51.93 46.91
CA GLN A 497 -27.70 -53.20 46.23
C GLN A 497 -28.54 -53.38 44.96
N SER A 498 -29.83 -53.07 45.02
CA SER A 498 -30.73 -53.18 43.86
C SER A 498 -30.60 -52.03 42.85
N GLY A 499 -30.22 -50.84 43.31
CA GLY A 499 -30.17 -49.61 42.51
C GLY A 499 -28.80 -49.31 41.88
N LEU A 500 -27.73 -49.97 42.32
CA LEU A 500 -26.36 -49.67 41.87
C LEU A 500 -26.20 -49.75 40.35
N SER A 501 -26.83 -50.73 39.69
CA SER A 501 -26.78 -50.83 38.23
C SER A 501 -27.35 -49.59 37.54
N THR A 502 -28.43 -49.03 38.08
CA THR A 502 -29.05 -47.80 37.57
C THR A 502 -28.13 -46.60 37.79
N ILE A 503 -27.52 -46.49 38.98
CA ILE A 503 -26.54 -45.44 39.29
C ILE A 503 -25.37 -45.51 38.30
N MET A 504 -24.74 -46.68 38.16
CA MET A 504 -23.58 -46.87 37.28
C MET A 504 -23.90 -46.54 35.82
N ASN A 505 -25.04 -46.99 35.31
CA ASN A 505 -25.44 -46.71 33.93
C ASN A 505 -25.71 -45.21 33.73
N SER A 506 -26.42 -44.59 34.67
CA SER A 506 -26.75 -43.15 34.63
C SER A 506 -25.49 -42.27 34.71
N THR A 507 -24.50 -42.63 35.53
CA THR A 507 -23.22 -41.93 35.57
C THR A 507 -22.46 -42.10 34.25
N ARG A 508 -22.43 -43.32 33.68
CA ARG A 508 -21.72 -43.60 32.41
C ARG A 508 -22.31 -42.91 31.19
N THR A 509 -23.59 -42.57 31.19
CA THR A 509 -24.16 -41.75 30.10
C THR A 509 -23.66 -40.30 30.12
N ARG A 510 -23.01 -39.87 31.20
CA ARG A 510 -22.49 -38.50 31.37
C ARG A 510 -20.98 -38.47 31.29
N VAL A 511 -20.33 -39.41 31.98
CA VAL A 511 -18.87 -39.57 31.98
C VAL A 511 -18.57 -41.03 31.69
N THR A 512 -18.18 -41.30 30.45
CA THR A 512 -17.93 -42.68 29.97
C THR A 512 -16.84 -43.35 30.81
N ASP A 513 -15.78 -42.62 31.17
CA ASP A 513 -14.72 -43.12 32.03
C ASP A 513 -15.04 -42.94 33.54
N SER A 514 -16.06 -43.66 34.02
CA SER A 514 -16.46 -43.67 35.43
C SER A 514 -16.13 -44.98 36.15
N ALA A 515 -15.56 -44.85 37.34
CA ALA A 515 -15.26 -45.98 38.24
C ALA A 515 -16.05 -45.89 39.55
N PHE A 516 -16.32 -47.05 40.16
CA PHE A 516 -17.14 -47.18 41.37
C PHE A 516 -16.40 -47.96 42.43
N GLY A 517 -16.35 -47.45 43.66
CA GLY A 517 -15.75 -48.10 44.83
C GLY A 517 -16.67 -48.04 46.05
N VAL A 518 -16.37 -48.85 47.07
CA VAL A 518 -17.22 -48.91 48.27
C VAL A 518 -16.41 -49.21 49.55
N SER A 519 -16.79 -48.54 50.63
CA SER A 519 -16.40 -48.81 52.01
C SER A 519 -17.62 -48.87 52.91
N GLN A 520 -17.41 -49.43 54.09
CA GLN A 520 -18.38 -49.43 55.18
C GLN A 520 -17.78 -48.91 56.48
N TRP A 521 -18.62 -48.37 57.35
CA TRP A 521 -18.31 -48.15 58.77
C TRP A 521 -19.50 -48.54 59.64
N GLU A 522 -19.21 -48.61 60.93
CA GLU A 522 -20.11 -48.97 62.01
C GLU A 522 -19.87 -47.97 63.16
N ASP A 523 -20.15 -48.39 64.39
CA ASP A 523 -19.86 -47.65 65.61
C ASP A 523 -18.36 -47.38 65.81
N TYR A 524 -18.05 -46.40 66.66
CA TYR A 524 -16.67 -46.11 67.00
C TYR A 524 -16.16 -47.08 68.09
N PRO A 525 -15.18 -47.96 67.80
CA PRO A 525 -14.89 -49.11 68.66
C PRO A 525 -14.13 -48.78 69.97
N TYR A 526 -13.99 -47.50 70.30
CA TYR A 526 -13.27 -47.05 71.49
C TYR A 526 -14.17 -46.21 72.39
N CYS A 527 -13.70 -45.96 73.62
CA CYS A 527 -14.31 -45.01 74.55
C CYS A 527 -15.74 -45.37 74.99
N GLY A 528 -16.20 -46.59 74.72
CA GLY A 528 -17.57 -47.03 75.02
C GLY A 528 -18.62 -46.58 74.01
N PHE A 529 -18.19 -46.09 72.84
CA PHE A 529 -19.01 -45.64 71.72
C PHE A 529 -19.31 -46.75 70.68
N GLY A 530 -19.08 -47.99 71.07
CA GLY A 530 -19.10 -49.15 70.19
C GLY A 530 -18.55 -50.39 70.89
N ALA A 531 -18.81 -51.55 70.30
CA ALA A 531 -18.34 -52.84 70.75
C ALA A 531 -16.93 -53.17 70.21
N THR A 532 -16.25 -54.08 70.90
CA THR A 532 -14.99 -54.63 70.40
C THR A 532 -15.25 -55.45 69.13
N GLY A 533 -14.74 -54.97 67.99
CA GLY A 533 -14.93 -55.61 66.67
C GLY A 533 -15.53 -54.68 65.63
N ASP A 534 -16.13 -53.56 66.07
CA ASP A 534 -16.67 -52.53 65.20
C ASP A 534 -15.55 -51.81 64.44
N ARG A 535 -15.90 -51.29 63.27
CA ARG A 535 -14.94 -50.73 62.33
C ARG A 535 -15.33 -49.30 62.01
N ALA A 536 -14.52 -48.34 62.48
CA ALA A 536 -14.69 -46.94 62.08
C ALA A 536 -14.47 -46.71 60.58
N TYR A 537 -13.83 -47.66 59.89
CA TYR A 537 -13.71 -47.70 58.44
C TYR A 537 -13.30 -49.10 57.95
N GLN A 538 -13.81 -49.50 56.79
CA GLN A 538 -13.30 -50.64 56.05
C GLN A 538 -13.47 -50.39 54.55
N LEU A 539 -12.36 -50.31 53.82
CA LEU A 539 -12.37 -50.39 52.36
C LEU A 539 -12.73 -51.82 51.93
N LEU A 540 -13.84 -51.97 51.21
CA LEU A 540 -14.22 -53.25 50.62
C LEU A 540 -13.63 -53.39 49.22
N GLN A 541 -13.66 -52.31 48.44
CA GLN A 541 -13.19 -52.30 47.06
C GLN A 541 -12.80 -50.88 46.62
N GLN A 542 -11.58 -50.74 46.09
CA GLN A 542 -11.07 -49.52 45.44
C GLN A 542 -11.81 -49.26 44.12
N PRO A 543 -12.03 -48.01 43.68
CA PRO A 543 -12.73 -47.70 42.42
C PRO A 543 -12.35 -48.59 41.23
N THR A 544 -13.36 -49.11 40.54
CA THR A 544 -13.19 -49.91 39.31
C THR A 544 -14.21 -49.52 38.24
N THR A 545 -13.79 -49.54 36.98
CA THR A 545 -14.68 -49.36 35.83
C THR A 545 -15.51 -50.63 35.55
N THR A 546 -15.20 -51.76 36.21
CA THR A 546 -15.87 -53.05 35.98
C THR A 546 -17.15 -53.17 36.80
N THR A 547 -18.31 -53.09 36.13
CA THR A 547 -19.65 -53.16 36.73
C THR A 547 -19.86 -54.35 37.67
N SER A 548 -19.43 -55.54 37.28
CA SER A 548 -19.65 -56.77 38.08
C SER A 548 -18.83 -56.78 39.37
N VAL A 549 -17.63 -56.19 39.36
CA VAL A 549 -16.77 -56.10 40.53
C VAL A 549 -17.38 -55.13 41.54
N ALA A 550 -17.79 -53.94 41.09
CA ALA A 550 -18.47 -52.95 41.94
C ALA A 550 -19.78 -53.51 42.54
N GLN A 551 -20.60 -54.17 41.73
CA GLN A 551 -21.85 -54.81 42.19
C GLN A 551 -21.58 -55.91 43.22
N THR A 552 -20.55 -56.73 43.03
CA THR A 552 -20.19 -57.77 44.00
C THR A 552 -19.76 -57.17 45.33
N ALA A 553 -18.98 -56.08 45.30
CA ALA A 553 -18.55 -55.40 46.51
C ALA A 553 -19.72 -54.78 47.29
N VAL A 554 -20.66 -54.10 46.61
CA VAL A 554 -21.87 -53.56 47.25
C VAL A 554 -22.79 -54.66 47.78
N ASN A 555 -22.90 -55.78 47.06
CA ASN A 555 -23.64 -56.96 47.54
C ASN A 555 -23.02 -57.60 48.79
N SER A 556 -21.75 -57.32 49.08
CA SER A 556 -21.04 -57.83 50.26
C SER A 556 -21.26 -56.98 51.53
N LEU A 557 -21.92 -55.83 51.43
CA LEU A 557 -22.28 -55.00 52.59
C LEU A 557 -23.16 -55.79 53.58
N GLN A 558 -22.75 -55.81 54.84
CA GLN A 558 -23.41 -56.58 55.91
C GLN A 558 -23.82 -55.67 57.06
N LEU A 559 -25.09 -55.76 57.47
CA LEU A 559 -25.58 -55.06 58.66
C LEU A 559 -24.92 -55.65 59.91
N ARG A 560 -24.56 -54.77 60.83
CA ARG A 560 -24.02 -55.12 62.14
C ARG A 560 -24.86 -54.49 63.25
N ASN A 561 -24.79 -55.07 64.43
CA ASN A 561 -25.55 -54.56 65.57
C ASN A 561 -24.77 -53.40 66.18
N GLY A 562 -25.40 -52.23 66.25
CA GLY A 562 -24.97 -51.07 67.04
C GLY A 562 -26.13 -50.65 67.93
N ALA A 563 -25.85 -50.25 69.18
CA ALA A 563 -26.88 -49.98 70.18
C ALA A 563 -26.78 -48.59 70.82
N ASP A 564 -25.93 -47.74 70.27
CA ASP A 564 -25.75 -46.35 70.63
C ASP A 564 -25.72 -45.47 69.39
N GLY A 565 -25.91 -44.17 69.58
CA GLY A 565 -25.59 -43.15 68.59
C GLY A 565 -24.92 -42.00 69.33
N PRO A 566 -24.01 -41.21 68.73
CA PRO A 566 -23.53 -41.13 67.32
C PRO A 566 -22.63 -42.27 66.77
N GLU A 567 -22.27 -42.21 65.47
CA GLU A 567 -21.47 -43.19 64.71
C GLU A 567 -20.08 -42.69 64.23
N ALA A 568 -19.28 -43.52 63.53
CA ALA A 568 -17.91 -43.21 63.12
C ALA A 568 -17.74 -42.47 61.77
N GLY A 569 -18.76 -41.73 61.31
CA GLY A 569 -18.77 -41.17 59.95
C GLY A 569 -17.64 -40.18 59.63
N PHE A 570 -17.25 -39.29 60.56
CA PHE A 570 -16.13 -38.36 60.34
C PHE A 570 -14.77 -39.09 60.22
N GLN A 571 -14.56 -40.16 60.97
CA GLN A 571 -13.33 -40.96 60.94
C GLN A 571 -13.28 -41.78 59.67
N SER A 572 -14.42 -42.32 59.25
CA SER A 572 -14.58 -42.98 57.96
C SER A 572 -14.18 -42.04 56.81
N LEU A 573 -14.76 -40.83 56.78
CA LEU A 573 -14.44 -39.82 55.75
C LEU A 573 -12.97 -39.38 55.77
N TYR A 574 -12.36 -39.24 56.95
CA TYR A 574 -10.93 -38.95 57.05
C TYR A 574 -10.10 -40.08 56.44
N GLN A 575 -10.44 -41.34 56.73
CA GLN A 575 -9.77 -42.50 56.16
C GLN A 575 -10.01 -42.67 54.66
N VAL A 576 -11.17 -42.27 54.13
CA VAL A 576 -11.39 -42.14 52.68
C VAL A 576 -10.37 -41.19 52.07
N ALA A 577 -10.11 -40.05 52.72
CA ALA A 577 -9.21 -39.03 52.21
C ALA A 577 -7.72 -39.41 52.33
N VAL A 578 -7.27 -39.94 53.47
CA VAL A 578 -5.82 -40.14 53.72
C VAL A 578 -5.38 -41.59 53.87
N GLY A 579 -6.30 -42.52 54.09
CA GLY A 579 -6.01 -43.95 54.23
C GLY A 579 -5.46 -44.40 55.58
N THR A 580 -5.14 -43.48 56.48
CA THR A 580 -4.66 -43.74 57.85
C THR A 580 -5.71 -43.38 58.89
N GLY A 581 -5.88 -44.20 59.93
CA GLY A 581 -6.81 -43.93 61.02
C GLY A 581 -6.79 -44.98 62.12
N THR A 582 -7.78 -44.91 63.01
CA THR A 582 -7.73 -45.49 64.36
C THR A 582 -8.30 -46.90 64.51
N THR A 583 -9.15 -47.35 63.59
CA THR A 583 -9.59 -48.76 63.46
C THR A 583 -10.04 -49.09 62.05
N GLY A 584 -9.82 -50.35 61.66
CA GLY A 584 -10.14 -50.87 60.32
C GLY A 584 -8.98 -51.63 59.68
N VAL A 585 -9.24 -52.28 58.54
CA VAL A 585 -8.15 -52.67 57.63
C VAL A 585 -7.59 -51.37 57.07
N ILE A 586 -6.33 -51.05 57.40
CA ILE A 586 -5.68 -49.82 56.95
C ILE A 586 -5.65 -49.82 55.42
N ALA A 587 -6.38 -48.88 54.81
CA ALA A 587 -6.35 -48.66 53.38
C ALA A 587 -5.22 -47.69 53.06
N TYR A 588 -3.97 -48.14 53.21
CA TYR A 588 -2.81 -47.29 52.89
C TYR A 588 -2.97 -46.69 51.50
N ALA A 589 -2.70 -45.39 51.39
CA ALA A 589 -2.54 -44.72 50.12
C ALA A 589 -1.56 -45.53 49.27
N GLN A 590 -1.95 -45.79 48.02
CA GLN A 590 -1.15 -46.58 47.08
C GLN A 590 -0.52 -45.62 46.08
N ALA A 591 0.78 -45.81 45.80
CA ALA A 591 1.47 -45.02 44.78
C ALA A 591 0.73 -45.11 43.45
N GLY A 592 0.48 -43.97 42.82
CA GLY A 592 -0.29 -43.88 41.57
C GLY A 592 -1.81 -43.76 41.76
N LEU A 593 -2.31 -43.65 43.00
CA LEU A 593 -3.72 -43.43 43.32
C LEU A 593 -3.87 -42.32 44.36
N ILE A 594 -5.02 -41.66 44.38
CA ILE A 594 -5.32 -40.52 45.25
C ILE A 594 -6.08 -41.00 46.49
N GLY A 595 -5.61 -40.57 47.67
CA GLY A 595 -6.26 -40.79 48.95
C GLY A 595 -6.35 -42.25 49.44
N GLY A 596 -7.08 -42.46 50.53
CA GLY A 596 -7.25 -43.77 51.16
C GLY A 596 -8.23 -44.70 50.46
N ALA A 597 -9.24 -44.12 49.80
CA ALA A 597 -10.15 -44.87 48.93
C ALA A 597 -9.50 -45.30 47.60
N ARG A 598 -8.30 -44.77 47.29
CA ARG A 598 -7.49 -45.09 46.10
C ARG A 598 -8.16 -44.72 44.78
N PHE A 599 -8.59 -43.46 44.68
CA PHE A 599 -9.12 -42.88 43.45
C PHE A 599 -8.06 -42.86 42.34
N ARG A 600 -8.48 -42.96 41.09
CA ARG A 600 -7.61 -42.86 39.93
C ARG A 600 -7.07 -41.43 39.80
N ILE A 601 -5.80 -41.31 39.42
CA ILE A 601 -5.19 -40.01 39.10
C ILE A 601 -5.94 -39.42 37.90
N GLY A 602 -6.27 -38.13 37.98
CA GLY A 602 -7.00 -37.44 36.92
C GLY A 602 -8.51 -37.69 36.93
N SER A 603 -9.06 -38.28 37.99
CA SER A 603 -10.51 -38.40 38.20
C SER A 603 -11.02 -37.35 39.18
N VAL A 604 -12.26 -36.89 39.00
CA VAL A 604 -12.98 -36.13 40.03
C VAL A 604 -13.52 -37.11 41.09
N PRO A 605 -13.04 -37.06 42.35
CA PRO A 605 -13.53 -37.97 43.39
C PRO A 605 -14.89 -37.51 43.92
N ILE A 606 -15.92 -38.34 43.77
CA ILE A 606 -17.26 -38.09 44.30
C ILE A 606 -17.53 -39.10 45.42
N VAL A 607 -17.65 -38.62 46.65
CA VAL A 607 -17.90 -39.49 47.81
C VAL A 607 -19.36 -39.40 48.22
N LEU A 608 -20.06 -40.53 48.22
CA LEU A 608 -21.43 -40.63 48.71
C LEU A 608 -21.36 -41.07 50.16
N HIS A 609 -21.73 -40.21 51.09
CA HIS A 609 -21.74 -40.50 52.53
C HIS A 609 -23.18 -40.74 53.00
N ILE A 610 -23.51 -42.00 53.29
CA ILE A 610 -24.89 -42.45 53.55
C ILE A 610 -24.98 -42.89 55.02
N THR A 611 -25.89 -42.28 55.80
CA THR A 611 -26.10 -42.62 57.21
C THR A 611 -27.49 -42.19 57.69
N ASP A 612 -27.99 -42.87 58.73
CA ASP A 612 -29.22 -42.48 59.44
C ASP A 612 -28.93 -41.93 60.86
N ALA A 613 -27.65 -41.76 61.20
CA ALA A 613 -27.19 -41.34 62.51
C ALA A 613 -26.20 -40.15 62.45
N PRO A 614 -26.13 -39.30 63.49
CA PRO A 614 -25.06 -38.31 63.61
C PRO A 614 -23.71 -39.01 63.72
N SER A 615 -22.64 -38.33 63.31
CA SER A 615 -21.27 -38.76 63.57
C SER A 615 -20.75 -38.20 64.90
N HIS A 616 -19.93 -38.98 65.58
CA HIS A 616 -19.15 -38.49 66.70
C HIS A 616 -18.16 -37.41 66.24
N THR A 617 -18.06 -36.38 67.06
CA THR A 617 -17.22 -35.20 66.82
C THR A 617 -15.93 -35.26 67.63
N TYR A 618 -14.95 -34.44 67.27
CA TYR A 618 -13.69 -34.33 68.01
C TYR A 618 -13.85 -34.23 69.55
N THR A 619 -14.87 -33.51 70.02
CA THR A 619 -15.12 -33.33 71.47
C THR A 619 -15.50 -34.61 72.18
N ASP A 620 -16.12 -35.56 71.48
CA ASP A 620 -16.51 -36.85 72.05
C ASP A 620 -15.28 -37.73 72.34
N TYR A 621 -14.21 -37.56 71.55
CA TYR A 621 -12.99 -38.35 71.65
C TYR A 621 -11.89 -37.76 72.52
N PHE A 622 -11.94 -36.45 72.81
CA PHE A 622 -10.83 -35.69 73.39
C PHE A 622 -10.31 -36.22 74.74
N ASN A 623 -11.16 -36.90 75.52
CA ASN A 623 -10.81 -37.47 76.83
C ASN A 623 -10.73 -39.00 76.84
N CYS A 624 -10.65 -39.63 75.67
CA CYS A 624 -10.65 -41.08 75.56
C CYS A 624 -9.27 -41.68 75.89
N THR A 625 -9.18 -42.43 76.99
CA THR A 625 -7.92 -43.04 77.45
C THR A 625 -7.51 -44.29 76.66
N SER A 626 -8.41 -44.85 75.84
CA SER A 626 -8.16 -46.06 75.03
C SER A 626 -7.55 -45.77 73.65
N ILE A 627 -7.22 -44.51 73.35
CA ILE A 627 -6.68 -44.10 72.05
C ILE A 627 -5.71 -42.92 72.19
N SER A 628 -4.74 -42.82 71.27
CA SER A 628 -3.83 -41.67 71.23
C SER A 628 -4.54 -40.45 70.63
N ASN A 629 -4.42 -39.30 71.29
CA ASN A 629 -4.88 -38.01 70.76
C ASN A 629 -4.26 -37.66 69.39
N ALA A 630 -3.09 -38.22 69.05
CA ALA A 630 -2.44 -38.02 67.75
C ALA A 630 -3.15 -38.74 66.59
N SER A 631 -4.12 -39.60 66.89
CA SER A 631 -4.87 -40.39 65.90
C SER A 631 -6.33 -39.95 65.80
N ILE A 632 -6.72 -38.91 66.54
CA ILE A 632 -8.05 -38.29 66.49
C ILE A 632 -7.93 -37.00 65.68
N TYR A 633 -8.85 -36.78 64.75
CA TYR A 633 -8.87 -35.62 63.86
C TYR A 633 -10.13 -34.79 64.09
N THR A 634 -10.03 -33.49 63.83
CA THR A 634 -11.18 -32.60 63.89
C THR A 634 -12.01 -32.69 62.62
N ASP A 635 -13.29 -32.35 62.72
CA ASP A 635 -14.22 -32.26 61.59
C ASP A 635 -13.65 -31.36 60.47
N ALA A 636 -12.98 -30.26 60.86
CA ALA A 636 -12.29 -29.36 59.95
C ALA A 636 -11.07 -30.01 59.27
N GLN A 637 -10.30 -30.84 59.98
CA GLN A 637 -9.19 -31.60 59.38
C GLN A 637 -9.70 -32.65 58.39
N THR A 638 -10.84 -33.30 58.66
CA THR A 638 -11.50 -34.20 57.71
C THR A 638 -11.92 -33.50 56.45
N ILE A 639 -12.62 -32.37 56.57
CA ILE A 639 -13.00 -31.55 55.41
C ILE A 639 -11.75 -31.07 54.64
N SER A 640 -10.71 -30.62 55.34
CA SER A 640 -9.45 -30.21 54.71
C SER A 640 -8.77 -31.35 53.96
N ALA A 641 -8.79 -32.58 54.50
CA ALA A 641 -8.20 -33.75 53.86
C ALA A 641 -8.98 -34.14 52.59
N LEU A 642 -10.31 -34.08 52.64
CA LEU A 642 -11.17 -34.30 51.47
C LEU A 642 -10.94 -33.25 50.38
N ASN A 643 -10.81 -31.97 50.76
CA ASN A 643 -10.48 -30.91 49.81
C ASN A 643 -9.08 -31.08 49.19
N ALA A 644 -8.10 -31.57 49.96
CA ALA A 644 -6.74 -31.80 49.46
C ALA A 644 -6.66 -32.86 48.36
N ILE A 645 -7.62 -33.79 48.32
CA ILE A 645 -7.77 -34.76 47.23
C ILE A 645 -8.79 -34.34 46.18
N GLY A 646 -9.35 -33.12 46.28
CA GLY A 646 -10.37 -32.60 45.37
C GLY A 646 -11.75 -33.27 45.48
N ALA A 647 -12.00 -34.03 46.56
CA ALA A 647 -13.24 -34.79 46.70
C ALA A 647 -14.46 -33.86 46.87
N ARG A 648 -15.57 -34.24 46.24
CA ARG A 648 -16.90 -33.65 46.44
C ARG A 648 -17.76 -34.64 47.20
N VAL A 649 -18.23 -34.29 48.40
CA VAL A 649 -19.00 -35.21 49.25
C VAL A 649 -20.48 -34.90 49.14
N ILE A 650 -21.26 -35.84 48.60
CA ILE A 650 -22.73 -35.81 48.66
C ILE A 650 -23.13 -36.58 49.91
N THR A 651 -23.96 -35.96 50.75
CA THR A 651 -24.47 -36.61 51.97
C THR A 651 -25.90 -37.06 51.78
N ILE A 652 -26.23 -38.23 52.32
CA ILE A 652 -27.56 -38.83 52.25
C ILE A 652 -28.01 -39.17 53.66
N ASP A 653 -29.09 -38.50 54.05
CA ASP A 653 -29.72 -38.53 55.36
C ASP A 653 -31.00 -39.37 55.29
N SER A 654 -30.99 -40.53 55.94
CA SER A 654 -32.19 -41.38 56.14
C SER A 654 -32.71 -41.35 57.58
N GLY A 655 -32.11 -40.53 58.45
CA GLY A 655 -32.37 -40.54 59.88
C GLY A 655 -33.69 -39.87 60.24
N THR A 656 -34.38 -40.42 61.24
CA THR A 656 -35.62 -39.85 61.78
C THR A 656 -35.47 -39.37 63.22
N SER A 657 -34.31 -39.63 63.83
CA SER A 657 -34.05 -39.36 65.25
C SER A 657 -33.40 -38.00 65.44
N THR A 658 -34.01 -37.16 66.26
CA THR A 658 -33.41 -35.91 66.78
C THR A 658 -32.69 -36.12 68.13
N TYR A 659 -32.62 -37.37 68.60
CA TYR A 659 -32.26 -37.71 69.97
C TYR A 659 -30.75 -37.62 70.27
N TYR A 660 -29.88 -37.79 69.27
CA TYR A 660 -28.41 -37.95 69.46
C TYR A 660 -27.53 -36.82 68.90
N GLY A 661 -28.11 -35.69 68.47
CA GLY A 661 -27.33 -34.53 67.99
C GLY A 661 -27.85 -33.93 66.68
N ASP A 662 -27.11 -32.97 66.13
CA ASP A 662 -27.46 -32.27 64.87
C ASP A 662 -26.84 -32.97 63.64
N MET A 663 -27.36 -34.16 63.30
CA MET A 663 -26.94 -34.90 62.10
C MET A 663 -27.11 -34.06 60.83
N SER A 664 -28.26 -33.40 60.66
CA SER A 664 -28.52 -32.59 59.46
C SER A 664 -27.50 -31.45 59.33
N GLY A 665 -27.12 -30.80 60.43
CA GLY A 665 -26.06 -29.80 60.45
C GLY A 665 -24.69 -30.36 60.08
N GLN A 666 -24.31 -31.52 60.62
CA GLN A 666 -23.05 -32.19 60.28
C GLN A 666 -22.96 -32.56 58.80
N LEU A 667 -23.99 -33.19 58.24
CA LEU A 667 -24.04 -33.58 56.83
C LEU A 667 -24.02 -32.37 55.89
N THR A 668 -24.72 -31.28 56.30
CA THR A 668 -24.68 -30.00 55.60
C THR A 668 -23.27 -29.39 55.62
N ALA A 669 -22.58 -29.44 56.76
CA ALA A 669 -21.21 -28.93 56.91
C ALA A 669 -20.21 -29.73 56.05
N ILE A 670 -20.34 -31.05 55.97
CA ILE A 670 -19.50 -31.91 55.12
C ILE A 670 -19.67 -31.56 53.64
N SER A 671 -20.92 -31.51 53.16
CA SER A 671 -21.20 -31.24 51.74
C SER A 671 -20.77 -29.83 51.35
N ASN A 672 -21.06 -28.82 52.18
CA ASN A 672 -20.62 -27.45 51.93
C ASN A 672 -19.11 -27.29 52.03
N GLY A 673 -18.49 -27.93 53.02
CA GLY A 673 -17.05 -27.87 53.25
C GLY A 673 -16.23 -28.46 52.11
N THR A 674 -16.81 -29.38 51.33
CA THR A 674 -16.17 -30.03 50.17
C THR A 674 -16.64 -29.46 48.83
N ASN A 675 -17.24 -28.28 48.84
CA ASN A 675 -17.77 -27.60 47.65
C ASN A 675 -18.78 -28.45 46.84
N ALA A 676 -19.46 -29.40 47.50
CA ALA A 676 -20.61 -30.12 46.95
C ALA A 676 -21.89 -29.28 47.12
N ASN A 677 -21.87 -28.09 46.52
CA ASN A 677 -23.00 -27.18 46.47
C ASN A 677 -23.16 -26.60 45.07
N LEU A 678 -24.39 -26.56 44.59
CA LEU A 678 -24.73 -26.25 43.20
C LEU A 678 -25.53 -24.95 43.12
N PRO A 679 -25.52 -24.25 41.97
CA PRO A 679 -26.50 -23.21 41.71
C PRO A 679 -27.92 -23.81 41.72
N VAL A 680 -28.91 -22.99 42.05
CA VAL A 680 -30.31 -23.43 42.17
C VAL A 680 -30.84 -23.99 40.84
N CYS A 681 -30.38 -23.45 39.71
CA CYS A 681 -30.73 -23.91 38.37
C CYS A 681 -30.30 -25.35 38.04
N ALA A 682 -29.38 -25.96 38.81
CA ALA A 682 -29.04 -27.37 38.66
C ALA A 682 -30.22 -28.33 38.88
N PHE A 683 -31.32 -27.83 39.46
CA PHE A 683 -32.51 -28.60 39.79
C PHE A 683 -33.68 -28.38 38.82
N LYS A 684 -33.40 -27.84 37.63
CA LYS A 684 -34.36 -27.83 36.52
C LYS A 684 -34.26 -29.16 35.73
N ASN A 685 -35.36 -29.56 35.10
CA ASN A 685 -35.38 -30.72 34.20
C ASN A 685 -34.89 -30.32 32.79
N THR A 686 -34.84 -31.30 31.87
CA THR A 686 -34.41 -31.09 30.47
C THR A 686 -35.31 -30.15 29.66
N SER A 687 -36.53 -29.85 30.14
CA SER A 687 -37.43 -28.85 29.55
C SER A 687 -37.37 -27.51 30.30
N ASN A 688 -36.31 -27.29 31.08
CA ASN A 688 -36.07 -26.08 31.86
C ASN A 688 -37.14 -25.79 32.94
N ALA A 689 -37.91 -26.81 33.35
CA ALA A 689 -38.91 -26.67 34.41
C ALA A 689 -38.34 -27.10 35.76
N TRP A 690 -38.70 -26.37 36.82
CA TRP A 690 -38.28 -26.65 38.19
C TRP A 690 -38.78 -28.02 38.67
N ARG A 691 -37.87 -28.90 39.13
CA ARG A 691 -38.23 -30.27 39.55
C ARG A 691 -39.01 -30.33 40.87
N CYS A 692 -38.80 -29.37 41.77
CA CYS A 692 -39.38 -29.38 43.13
C CYS A 692 -39.87 -28.00 43.62
N GLY A 693 -39.93 -27.01 42.74
CA GLY A 693 -40.34 -25.64 43.05
C GLY A 693 -39.35 -24.58 42.55
N ALA A 694 -39.85 -23.39 42.22
CA ALA A 694 -39.02 -22.30 41.75
C ALA A 694 -38.01 -21.85 42.82
N ASN A 695 -36.73 -21.76 42.44
CA ASN A 695 -35.65 -21.35 43.33
C ASN A 695 -35.51 -22.25 44.59
N MET A 696 -35.79 -23.56 44.46
CA MET A 696 -35.65 -24.55 45.54
C MET A 696 -34.64 -25.64 45.16
N CYS A 697 -33.95 -26.17 46.18
CA CYS A 697 -33.04 -27.30 46.07
C CYS A 697 -33.81 -28.60 46.24
N CYS A 698 -33.79 -29.51 45.26
CA CYS A 698 -34.56 -30.77 45.32
C CYS A 698 -33.84 -31.85 46.13
N THR A 699 -33.34 -31.46 47.30
CA THR A 699 -32.55 -32.29 48.21
C THR A 699 -33.34 -32.64 49.48
N GLY A 700 -34.57 -32.17 49.62
CA GLY A 700 -35.47 -32.55 50.71
C GLY A 700 -36.02 -33.96 50.55
N LEU A 701 -36.86 -34.38 51.50
CA LEU A 701 -37.40 -35.74 51.57
C LEU A 701 -38.04 -36.16 50.23
N ASN A 702 -37.52 -37.23 49.63
CA ASN A 702 -37.95 -37.76 48.33
C ASN A 702 -37.90 -36.71 47.19
N GLY A 703 -36.88 -35.86 47.18
CA GLY A 703 -36.71 -34.80 46.17
C GLY A 703 -37.55 -33.55 46.43
N GLY A 704 -38.11 -33.39 47.64
CA GLY A 704 -38.82 -32.19 48.05
C GLY A 704 -37.93 -30.93 48.02
N GLY A 705 -38.54 -29.76 47.79
CA GLY A 705 -37.81 -28.50 47.74
C GLY A 705 -37.33 -28.02 49.12
N VAL A 706 -36.07 -27.62 49.19
CA VAL A 706 -35.42 -26.98 50.36
C VAL A 706 -34.91 -25.60 49.95
N ALA A 707 -35.02 -24.60 50.83
CA ALA A 707 -34.53 -23.26 50.54
C ALA A 707 -32.99 -23.25 50.41
N PRO A 708 -32.43 -22.59 49.38
CA PRO A 708 -30.98 -22.46 49.24
C PRO A 708 -30.39 -21.60 50.37
N VAL A 709 -29.17 -21.91 50.79
CA VAL A 709 -28.41 -21.12 51.78
C VAL A 709 -27.36 -20.30 51.02
N GLY A 710 -27.42 -18.97 51.14
CA GLY A 710 -26.52 -18.08 50.39
C GLY A 710 -26.68 -18.19 48.87
N GLY A 711 -27.87 -18.55 48.38
CA GLY A 711 -28.16 -18.72 46.94
C GLY A 711 -27.61 -20.02 46.33
N ARG A 712 -27.07 -20.94 47.13
CA ARG A 712 -26.57 -22.23 46.66
C ARG A 712 -27.29 -23.40 47.33
N CYS A 713 -27.38 -24.49 46.60
CA CYS A 713 -28.00 -25.73 47.01
C CYS A 713 -26.94 -26.72 47.48
N THR A 714 -26.92 -26.97 48.78
CA THR A 714 -26.04 -27.99 49.38
C THR A 714 -26.52 -29.38 48.95
N LEU A 715 -25.61 -30.24 48.48
CA LEU A 715 -25.92 -31.63 48.11
C LEU A 715 -26.04 -32.55 49.33
N LYS A 716 -26.99 -32.20 50.21
CA LYS A 716 -27.43 -33.00 51.36
C LYS A 716 -28.84 -33.50 51.09
N TYR A 717 -28.97 -34.74 50.64
CA TYR A 717 -30.26 -35.35 50.29
C TYR A 717 -30.91 -35.98 51.51
N VAL A 718 -32.23 -35.83 51.63
CA VAL A 718 -33.04 -36.53 52.64
C VAL A 718 -33.87 -37.61 51.96
N ILE A 719 -33.77 -38.84 52.46
CA ILE A 719 -34.52 -40.01 51.97
C ILE A 719 -35.34 -40.62 53.10
N SER A 720 -36.24 -41.56 52.81
CA SER A 720 -36.97 -42.24 53.88
C SER A 720 -36.06 -43.14 54.69
N SER A 721 -36.44 -43.45 55.94
CA SER A 721 -35.77 -44.45 56.80
C SER A 721 -35.92 -45.90 56.31
N THR A 722 -36.47 -46.10 55.11
CA THR A 722 -36.51 -47.40 54.42
C THR A 722 -35.56 -47.42 53.24
N GLY A 723 -34.72 -46.40 53.07
CA GLY A 723 -33.85 -46.21 51.92
C GLY A 723 -34.55 -45.78 50.62
N THR A 724 -35.85 -45.48 50.64
CA THR A 724 -36.60 -45.10 49.44
C THR A 724 -36.14 -43.71 48.96
N GLY A 725 -35.81 -43.58 47.68
CA GLY A 725 -35.27 -42.36 47.09
C GLY A 725 -33.74 -42.30 47.01
N LEU A 726 -33.03 -43.30 47.54
CA LEU A 726 -31.57 -43.35 47.54
C LEU A 726 -30.96 -43.29 46.13
N THR A 727 -31.46 -44.13 45.21
CA THR A 727 -30.96 -44.19 43.83
C THR A 727 -31.08 -42.84 43.13
N ASP A 728 -32.24 -42.17 43.27
CA ASP A 728 -32.51 -40.88 42.65
C ASP A 728 -31.62 -39.78 43.25
N ALA A 729 -31.47 -39.76 44.58
CA ALA A 729 -30.59 -38.82 45.27
C ALA A 729 -29.13 -38.93 44.81
N VAL A 730 -28.62 -40.17 44.65
CA VAL A 730 -27.26 -40.41 44.16
C VAL A 730 -27.11 -39.96 42.71
N VAL A 731 -28.02 -40.36 41.83
CA VAL A 731 -27.98 -40.00 40.42
C VAL A 731 -28.05 -38.48 40.23
N ASP A 732 -28.98 -37.83 40.92
CA ASP A 732 -29.16 -36.38 40.85
C ASP A 732 -27.93 -35.62 41.38
N GLY A 733 -27.36 -36.07 42.50
CA GLY A 733 -26.18 -35.46 43.08
C GLY A 733 -24.96 -35.58 42.17
N ILE A 734 -24.73 -36.76 41.59
CA ILE A 734 -23.63 -36.98 40.64
C ILE A 734 -23.83 -36.14 39.38
N ASP A 735 -25.04 -36.14 38.81
CA ASP A 735 -25.37 -35.32 37.64
C ASP A 735 -25.10 -33.84 37.90
N GLY A 736 -25.53 -33.36 39.07
CA GLY A 736 -25.33 -32.00 39.50
C GLY A 736 -23.85 -31.62 39.63
N ILE A 737 -23.01 -32.50 40.19
CA ILE A 737 -21.55 -32.27 40.27
C ILE A 737 -20.94 -32.23 38.87
N VAL A 738 -21.25 -33.22 38.03
CA VAL A 738 -20.66 -33.34 36.68
C VAL A 738 -21.04 -32.16 35.79
N LYS A 739 -22.21 -31.54 35.98
CA LYS A 739 -22.67 -30.42 35.15
C LYS A 739 -22.36 -29.05 35.73
N TYR A 740 -22.44 -28.89 37.05
CA TYR A 740 -22.47 -27.55 37.67
C TYR A 740 -21.41 -27.32 38.75
N SER A 741 -20.56 -28.32 39.05
CA SER A 741 -19.45 -28.09 39.96
C SER A 741 -18.46 -27.10 39.37
N THR A 742 -17.83 -26.32 40.23
CA THR A 742 -16.76 -25.39 39.85
C THR A 742 -15.41 -26.08 40.00
N PHE A 743 -14.56 -25.94 39.00
CA PHE A 743 -13.19 -26.41 38.93
C PHE A 743 -12.24 -25.23 38.86
N ASN A 744 -11.10 -25.33 39.52
CA ASN A 744 -10.03 -24.36 39.30
C ASN A 744 -9.16 -24.93 38.19
N VAL A 745 -9.08 -24.26 37.04
CA VAL A 745 -8.41 -24.84 35.88
C VAL A 745 -7.03 -24.26 35.62
N TYR A 746 -6.20 -25.02 34.91
CA TYR A 746 -4.98 -24.56 34.25
C TYR A 746 -4.87 -25.23 32.88
N THR A 747 -4.06 -24.67 32.01
CA THR A 747 -3.98 -25.10 30.61
C THR A 747 -2.55 -25.43 30.23
N THR A 748 -2.38 -26.40 29.36
CA THR A 748 -1.11 -26.73 28.73
C THR A 748 -1.35 -26.93 27.24
N TRP A 749 -0.29 -26.82 26.44
CA TRP A 749 -0.37 -27.14 25.02
C TRP A 749 0.80 -28.01 24.62
N ARG A 750 0.64 -28.77 23.53
CA ARG A 750 1.66 -29.67 23.00
C ARG A 750 1.54 -29.79 21.49
N ARG A 751 2.69 -29.99 20.82
CA ARG A 751 2.75 -30.29 19.38
C ARG A 751 2.12 -31.63 19.07
N ASP A 752 1.70 -31.81 17.81
CA ASP A 752 1.47 -33.14 17.26
C ASP A 752 2.75 -34.00 17.38
N PRO A 753 2.70 -35.13 18.10
CA PRO A 753 3.83 -36.06 18.21
C PRO A 753 4.29 -36.63 16.85
N ALA A 754 3.44 -36.62 15.83
CA ALA A 754 3.75 -37.16 14.50
C ALA A 754 4.55 -36.18 13.62
N ASN A 755 4.45 -34.87 13.86
CA ASN A 755 5.13 -33.85 13.06
C ASN A 755 6.51 -33.53 13.67
N THR A 756 7.60 -33.88 12.98
CA THR A 756 9.00 -33.76 13.46
C THR A 756 9.88 -32.83 12.62
N THR A 757 9.35 -32.25 11.54
CA THR A 757 10.13 -31.61 10.47
C THR A 757 10.37 -30.12 10.67
N PHE A 758 9.56 -29.44 11.49
CA PHE A 758 9.77 -28.04 11.85
C PHE A 758 9.55 -27.83 13.35
N ASP A 759 10.31 -26.90 13.94
CA ASP A 759 10.07 -26.45 15.30
C ASP A 759 9.07 -25.29 15.26
N THR A 760 7.79 -25.58 15.51
CA THR A 760 6.75 -24.57 15.83
C THR A 760 7.18 -23.63 16.95
N SER A 761 8.26 -24.02 17.61
CA SER A 761 8.90 -23.44 18.76
C SER A 761 9.20 -21.96 18.66
N CYS A 762 9.70 -21.67 17.45
CA CYS A 762 10.28 -20.40 17.05
C CYS A 762 9.19 -19.38 16.73
N PHE A 763 7.98 -19.86 16.38
CA PHE A 763 6.93 -19.04 15.79
C PHE A 763 5.76 -18.79 16.74
N ILE A 764 5.33 -19.81 17.51
CA ILE A 764 4.27 -19.65 18.50
C ILE A 764 4.90 -19.46 19.88
N LYS A 765 4.80 -18.25 20.43
CA LYS A 765 5.35 -17.89 21.74
C LYS A 765 4.66 -18.65 22.87
N ARG A 766 3.33 -18.61 22.87
CA ARG A 766 2.45 -19.16 23.90
C ARG A 766 0.99 -19.13 23.49
N VAL A 767 0.21 -20.04 24.08
CA VAL A 767 -1.25 -20.02 24.11
C VAL A 767 -1.68 -19.76 25.55
N VAL A 768 -2.43 -18.69 25.81
CA VAL A 768 -2.77 -18.25 27.18
C VAL A 768 -4.27 -18.03 27.31
N ALA A 769 -4.90 -18.63 28.33
CA ALA A 769 -6.27 -18.30 28.69
C ALA A 769 -6.34 -16.85 29.22
N THR A 770 -7.06 -15.98 28.53
CA THR A 770 -7.15 -14.54 28.82
C THR A 770 -8.46 -14.12 29.44
N SER A 771 -9.54 -14.87 29.21
CA SER A 771 -10.82 -14.60 29.85
C SER A 771 -11.72 -15.83 29.91
N TYR A 772 -12.88 -15.65 30.55
CA TYR A 772 -13.88 -16.67 30.76
C TYR A 772 -15.24 -16.11 30.39
N ILE A 773 -15.97 -16.85 29.56
CA ILE A 773 -17.35 -16.58 29.20
C ILE A 773 -18.20 -17.65 29.89
N ALA A 774 -19.18 -17.19 30.67
CA ALA A 774 -20.14 -18.09 31.28
C ALA A 774 -20.87 -18.87 30.17
N PRO A 775 -21.31 -20.12 30.41
CA PRO A 775 -22.17 -20.83 29.47
C PRO A 775 -23.32 -19.92 29.02
N PRO A 776 -23.81 -20.02 27.76
CA PRO A 776 -24.94 -19.24 27.28
C PRO A 776 -26.06 -19.19 28.33
N GLN A 777 -26.67 -18.02 28.50
CA GLN A 777 -27.70 -17.77 29.53
C GLN A 777 -28.82 -18.82 29.47
N GLU A 778 -28.79 -19.82 30.35
CA GLU A 778 -30.02 -20.43 30.83
C GLU A 778 -30.81 -19.33 31.54
N PRO A 779 -32.11 -19.16 31.25
CA PRO A 779 -32.90 -18.04 31.72
C PRO A 779 -33.00 -18.10 33.25
N GLU A 780 -32.14 -17.34 33.92
CA GLU A 780 -32.36 -16.58 35.15
C GLU A 780 -31.03 -16.20 35.84
N ALA A 781 -30.99 -15.01 36.42
CA ALA A 781 -29.85 -14.34 37.06
C ALA A 781 -29.16 -15.09 38.22
N SER A 782 -29.59 -16.31 38.59
CA SER A 782 -28.98 -17.14 39.64
C SER A 782 -27.88 -18.09 39.12
N CYS A 783 -27.69 -18.18 37.80
CA CYS A 783 -26.62 -18.98 37.19
C CYS A 783 -25.36 -18.15 36.86
N ASN A 784 -25.29 -16.87 37.24
CA ASN A 784 -24.07 -16.06 37.09
C ASN A 784 -22.92 -16.69 37.92
N PRO A 785 -21.75 -16.96 37.30
CA PRO A 785 -20.59 -17.40 38.04
C PRO A 785 -20.12 -16.29 38.99
N VAL A 786 -19.70 -16.70 40.20
CA VAL A 786 -18.84 -15.87 41.06
C VAL A 786 -17.41 -16.08 40.59
N ALA A 787 -16.90 -15.15 39.78
CA ALA A 787 -15.50 -14.78 39.76
C ALA A 787 -15.41 -13.38 39.16
N THR A 788 -14.99 -12.41 39.96
CA THR A 788 -14.38 -11.18 39.44
C THR A 788 -13.20 -11.58 38.55
N PRO A 789 -12.93 -10.90 37.43
CA PRO A 789 -11.70 -11.10 36.69
C PRO A 789 -10.54 -10.98 37.69
N ALA A 790 -9.84 -12.08 37.97
CA ALA A 790 -8.52 -11.91 38.52
C ALA A 790 -7.74 -11.19 37.42
N ALA A 791 -7.11 -10.07 37.75
CA ALA A 791 -6.10 -9.51 36.87
C ALA A 791 -5.10 -10.63 36.60
N PHE A 792 -5.01 -11.07 35.35
CA PHE A 792 -4.03 -12.06 34.92
C PHE A 792 -2.65 -11.41 35.08
N GLY A 793 -2.03 -11.67 36.25
CA GLY A 793 -0.73 -11.11 36.59
C GLY A 793 0.33 -11.77 35.71
N GLY A 794 0.96 -10.96 34.85
CA GLY A 794 2.11 -11.39 34.06
C GLY A 794 3.21 -11.95 34.96
N ALA A 795 3.53 -13.23 34.81
CA ALA A 795 4.81 -13.77 35.25
C ALA A 795 5.88 -13.41 34.19
N PRO A 796 7.11 -13.05 34.62
CA PRO A 796 8.16 -12.63 33.72
C PRO A 796 8.79 -13.81 32.97
N TYR A 797 9.20 -13.48 31.74
CA TYR A 797 9.99 -14.22 30.75
C TYR A 797 11.07 -15.18 31.29
N ASN A 798 11.15 -16.41 30.73
CA ASN A 798 12.41 -17.01 30.25
C ASN A 798 12.19 -18.32 29.43
N ASN A 799 12.49 -18.24 28.13
CA ASN A 799 13.23 -19.13 27.23
C ASN A 799 13.22 -20.66 27.45
N GLY A 800 12.68 -21.40 26.47
CA GLY A 800 13.08 -22.77 26.12
C GLY A 800 12.13 -23.89 26.55
N PHE A 801 11.82 -24.77 25.59
CA PHE A 801 10.87 -25.90 25.57
C PHE A 801 10.91 -26.87 26.76
N THR A 802 10.45 -26.41 27.91
CA THR A 802 10.01 -27.28 29.00
C THR A 802 8.67 -26.79 29.51
N ASN A 803 7.67 -27.68 29.53
CA ASN A 803 6.31 -27.46 30.03
C ASN A 803 6.29 -26.55 31.26
N PHE A 804 5.79 -25.32 31.10
CA PHE A 804 5.36 -24.50 32.22
C PHE A 804 3.85 -24.32 32.13
N ALA A 805 3.15 -25.01 33.02
CA ALA A 805 1.74 -24.83 33.29
C ALA A 805 1.45 -23.32 33.42
N SER A 806 0.59 -22.76 32.56
CA SER A 806 0.15 -21.38 32.73
C SER A 806 -0.66 -21.33 34.02
N GLY A 807 -0.02 -20.84 35.08
CA GLY A 807 -0.52 -20.79 36.45
C GLY A 807 -1.53 -19.68 36.69
N THR A 808 -2.64 -19.68 35.96
CA THR A 808 -3.75 -18.74 36.17
C THR A 808 -4.99 -19.54 36.54
N SER A 809 -5.31 -19.57 37.84
CA SER A 809 -6.51 -20.24 38.35
C SER A 809 -7.75 -19.45 37.98
N SER A 810 -8.57 -19.97 37.06
CA SER A 810 -9.94 -19.51 36.85
C SER A 810 -10.91 -20.57 37.36
N ALA A 811 -11.95 -20.13 38.08
CA ALA A 811 -13.01 -21.01 38.56
C ALA A 811 -14.02 -21.24 37.42
N SER A 812 -13.89 -22.32 36.66
CA SER A 812 -14.78 -22.67 35.54
C SER A 812 -15.81 -23.73 35.94
N ARG A 813 -16.89 -23.85 35.16
CA ARG A 813 -17.87 -24.95 35.28
C ARG A 813 -17.94 -25.72 33.96
N PRO A 814 -18.36 -26.99 33.97
CA PRO A 814 -18.61 -27.72 32.74
C PRO A 814 -19.57 -26.95 31.80
N GLY A 815 -19.19 -26.85 30.53
CA GLY A 815 -19.92 -26.06 29.51
C GLY A 815 -19.68 -24.55 29.52
N SER A 816 -18.74 -24.04 30.33
CA SER A 816 -18.32 -22.65 30.25
C SER A 816 -17.30 -22.44 29.13
N GLN A 817 -17.22 -21.27 28.52
CA GLN A 817 -16.21 -21.01 27.51
C GLN A 817 -14.95 -20.37 28.11
N LEU A 818 -13.78 -20.97 27.90
CA LEU A 818 -12.49 -20.30 28.10
C LEU A 818 -12.10 -19.65 26.78
N VAL A 819 -11.59 -18.42 26.89
CA VAL A 819 -11.06 -17.67 25.75
C VAL A 819 -9.54 -17.68 25.85
N PHE A 820 -8.86 -18.08 24.79
CA PHE A 820 -7.40 -18.08 24.72
C PHE A 820 -6.89 -17.09 23.69
N ASP A 821 -5.78 -16.44 23.99
CA ASP A 821 -5.00 -15.73 22.99
C ASP A 821 -3.86 -16.63 22.51
N VAL A 822 -3.74 -16.82 21.19
CA VAL A 822 -2.53 -17.33 20.56
C VAL A 822 -1.60 -16.15 20.27
N ILE A 823 -0.34 -16.24 20.69
CA ILE A 823 0.63 -15.16 20.50
C ILE A 823 1.82 -15.69 19.69
N ALA A 824 2.08 -15.08 18.54
CA ALA A 824 3.27 -15.32 17.73
C ALA A 824 4.52 -14.63 18.32
N GLU A 825 5.71 -15.23 18.18
CA GLU A 825 7.03 -14.63 18.50
C GLU A 825 7.82 -14.40 17.21
N ASN A 826 8.51 -13.26 17.09
CA ASN A 826 9.17 -12.85 15.85
C ASN A 826 10.59 -12.26 16.09
N ILE A 827 11.53 -12.61 15.18
CA ILE A 827 12.54 -11.77 14.46
C ILE A 827 13.80 -12.57 14.04
N ASN A 828 14.14 -13.71 14.68
CA ASN A 828 15.41 -14.44 14.40
C ASN A 828 15.24 -15.87 13.86
N CYS A 829 14.04 -16.27 13.46
CA CYS A 829 13.78 -17.57 12.84
C CYS A 829 14.05 -17.47 11.34
N ALA A 830 14.64 -18.50 10.72
CA ALA A 830 14.78 -18.54 9.26
C ALA A 830 13.39 -18.37 8.60
N PRO A 831 13.28 -17.64 7.48
CA PRO A 831 12.03 -17.56 6.75
C PRO A 831 11.51 -18.97 6.45
N PRO A 832 10.20 -19.20 6.60
CA PRO A 832 9.60 -20.43 6.14
C PRO A 832 9.74 -20.52 4.61
N SER A 833 9.55 -21.74 4.15
CA SER A 833 9.71 -22.17 2.76
C SER A 833 8.97 -21.28 1.76
N THR A 834 9.34 -21.37 0.48
CA THR A 834 8.56 -20.88 -0.68
C THR A 834 7.24 -21.66 -0.89
N ILE A 835 6.77 -22.39 0.12
CA ILE A 835 5.49 -23.12 0.10
C ILE A 835 4.84 -22.98 1.48
N THR A 836 3.52 -22.98 1.50
CA THR A 836 2.68 -22.93 2.69
C THR A 836 2.98 -24.09 3.65
N ASN A 837 3.06 -23.79 4.95
CA ASN A 837 3.29 -24.81 5.98
C ASN A 837 2.12 -24.88 6.98
N THR A 838 1.66 -26.10 7.27
CA THR A 838 0.56 -26.35 8.20
C THR A 838 1.01 -27.09 9.46
N TYR A 839 0.50 -26.67 10.63
CA TYR A 839 0.86 -27.21 11.94
C TYR A 839 -0.36 -27.54 12.80
N LEU A 840 -0.30 -28.68 13.49
CA LEU A 840 -1.31 -29.08 14.48
C LEU A 840 -0.80 -28.91 15.91
N VAL A 841 -1.62 -28.27 16.74
CA VAL A 841 -1.37 -28.06 18.17
C VAL A 841 -2.54 -28.61 19.00
N TYR A 842 -2.22 -29.29 20.10
CA TYR A 842 -3.20 -29.78 21.07
C TYR A 842 -3.19 -28.89 22.31
N ILE A 843 -4.36 -28.44 22.76
CA ILE A 843 -4.54 -27.63 23.96
C ILE A 843 -5.33 -28.45 24.98
N ASP A 844 -4.69 -28.76 26.10
CA ASP A 844 -5.22 -29.59 27.17
C ASP A 844 -5.59 -28.71 28.39
N VAL A 845 -6.80 -28.86 28.93
CA VAL A 845 -7.27 -28.12 30.11
C VAL A 845 -7.47 -29.07 31.29
N PHE A 846 -6.91 -28.72 32.44
CA PHE A 846 -6.89 -29.58 33.62
C PHE A 846 -7.47 -28.90 34.85
N ASP A 847 -8.07 -29.68 35.76
CA ASP A 847 -8.33 -29.24 37.13
C ASP A 847 -7.03 -29.18 37.95
N GLN A 848 -6.79 -28.07 38.64
CA GLN A 848 -5.58 -27.78 39.38
C GLN A 848 -5.36 -28.69 40.60
N ILE A 849 -6.44 -29.17 41.22
CA ILE A 849 -6.36 -29.94 42.47
C ILE A 849 -6.18 -31.43 42.15
N THR A 850 -7.00 -31.95 41.24
CA THR A 850 -7.06 -33.38 40.90
C THR A 850 -6.17 -33.77 39.73
N GLY A 851 -5.74 -32.81 38.90
CA GLY A 851 -5.07 -33.07 37.63
C GLY A 851 -5.98 -33.72 36.59
N THR A 852 -7.30 -33.65 36.78
CA THR A 852 -8.29 -34.22 35.84
C THR A 852 -8.21 -33.48 34.53
N LEU A 853 -7.98 -34.20 33.42
CA LEU A 853 -8.15 -33.64 32.08
C LEU A 853 -9.63 -33.37 31.87
N LEU A 854 -9.96 -32.10 31.63
CA LEU A 854 -11.32 -31.64 31.45
C LEU A 854 -11.69 -31.65 29.97
N ASP A 855 -10.80 -31.25 29.07
CA ASP A 855 -11.01 -31.34 27.62
C ASP A 855 -9.68 -31.08 26.85
N THR A 856 -9.61 -31.50 25.58
CA THR A 856 -8.47 -31.39 24.66
C THR A 856 -8.96 -30.96 23.28
N GLN A 857 -8.55 -29.78 22.81
CA GLN A 857 -8.90 -29.29 21.46
C GLN A 857 -7.68 -29.28 20.53
N ILE A 858 -7.94 -29.31 19.22
CA ILE A 858 -6.93 -29.25 18.16
C ILE A 858 -7.01 -27.88 17.49
N ALA A 859 -5.89 -27.19 17.39
CA ALA A 859 -5.72 -25.95 16.62
C ALA A 859 -4.83 -26.21 15.41
N PHE A 860 -5.28 -25.74 14.24
CA PHE A 860 -4.50 -25.70 13.01
C PHE A 860 -3.88 -24.32 12.85
N ILE A 861 -2.61 -24.30 12.49
CA ILE A 861 -1.84 -23.07 12.32
C ILE A 861 -1.19 -23.13 10.95
N LEU A 862 -1.54 -22.18 10.11
CA LEU A 862 -1.03 -21.96 8.78
C LEU A 862 0.06 -20.89 8.83
N VAL A 863 1.15 -21.14 8.11
CA VAL A 863 2.20 -20.16 7.85
C VAL A 863 2.33 -20.03 6.33
N PRO A 864 1.87 -18.90 5.77
CA PRO A 864 2.03 -18.56 4.35
C PRO A 864 3.49 -18.63 3.89
N PRO A 865 3.74 -18.80 2.59
CA PRO A 865 5.05 -18.59 2.01
C PRO A 865 5.53 -17.15 2.24
N VAL A 866 6.81 -16.91 1.99
CA VAL A 866 7.35 -15.55 1.82
C VAL A 866 7.65 -15.45 0.35
N LEU A 867 6.82 -14.70 -0.35
CA LEU A 867 6.98 -14.36 -1.75
C LEU A 867 7.92 -13.14 -1.84
#